data_AF-A0A2R6H657-F1
#
_entry.id   AF-A0A2R6H657-F1
#
_cell.length_a   1.000
_cell.length_b   1.000
_cell.length_c   1.000
_cell.angle_alpha   90.00
_cell.angle_beta   90.00
_cell.angle_gamma   90.00
#
_symmetry.space_group_name_H-M   'P 1'
#
loop_
_entity.id
_entity.type
_entity.pdbx_description
1 polymer ?
#
loop_
_entity_poly.entity_id
_entity_poly.type
_entity_poly.pdbx_seq_one_letter_code
_entity_poly.pdbx_strand_id
1 'polypeptide(L)'
;MTEITDAIETAVENRELPRRLKDRIYGTIEARDVDAEQAGAIAAAVEERYAETRIDPLDPVGTVSAQSIGEPGTQMSVPADERVLVRRDGETRLEAIGALVDRVVDAGETRTVGDSEVALAPAGLEALSLGADEQVAWRSVEEVSRHAAPEELLRIELESGRTIRATKSHSFVTRQDNAVVPVTGEDLAVDDWLPVVGAFDVDDGTETVDIRPYFSTNEYWHTSALTDGGVAAPRSADEAGTELPAGDDQVRNKCAALDAGEIDANTIYPVGGTVGLPELFPLDEGTGFFLGAWLAEGNATEHYVSVSNVDPAFQCRVRAFADRFDLSINEYANESGFADGYDVRVNGTVLADLLRATCMADGEKVVPEFAFGANDAFVVGLLSGYFGGDGNVAERAVRSSSTSERLTEGVALLLARVGVYATLGEQDDSHTLRVPAKFVPRFAERVGMVGDRGAQLVELAADVDPDGPDATDQIPNFGDALETAARAAGIPQRQINSAAKRQRIGRNRLSRLVEQVERETAVRPDTLDVLEQAVDGDAVWERIESVETVEPEGERVYDLSVAGLETFTTGSGVVTHNTMNTFHYAGVAEIDVTQGLPRLIELVDARKEPDTPMMTVHLEGEYATERERAHEVVWKIEATRILALGDVSTNVADMRVQVSLNEDTLRERWPKVETDEGELESDAVQLERAITAVAETTEDALGVEVTRSDTVLEFGPEQPSYRELLQLVEELREIVYKGIEEVSRVVIRKEEVEDAGAGEDGAGEAGDGEPREEFVLYTEGSAFGDALAIEGVDASRTTCNNIHEIHRELGVEAARETIIDETMNTLEEQGLDDVNIRHLMLVADIMTAEGTIESIGRHGISGSKDSVLARAAFEVTVNHLLDAAIHGEVDDLNGVAENVIVGKPIKLGTGDVNLRMSGATGTTGGPATDGGTPRESAVGSAAGGGDGGAADPDTGTDGDGDATADGAPIG
;
A
#
# COMPACT_ATOMS: atom_id res chain seq x y z
N MET A 1 -12.44 55.49 -8.35
CA MET A 1 -11.69 55.90 -7.14
C MET A 1 -12.73 56.42 -6.18
N THR A 2 -13.26 55.51 -5.38
CA THR A 2 -14.25 55.84 -4.36
C THR A 2 -13.52 56.54 -3.22
N GLU A 3 -14.01 57.70 -2.79
CA GLU A 3 -13.53 58.29 -1.54
C GLU A 3 -14.03 57.42 -0.38
N ILE A 4 -13.13 57.02 0.52
CA ILE A 4 -13.48 56.29 1.74
C ILE A 4 -14.48 57.16 2.51
N THR A 5 -15.72 56.69 2.58
CA THR A 5 -16.78 57.37 3.33
C THR A 5 -16.71 56.99 4.80
N ASP A 6 -17.22 57.85 5.70
CA ASP A 6 -17.31 57.56 7.14
C ASP A 6 -18.01 56.21 7.45
N ALA A 7 -18.91 55.78 6.56
CA ALA A 7 -19.60 54.49 6.65
C ALA A 7 -18.66 53.30 6.37
N ILE A 8 -17.80 53.40 5.35
CA ILE A 8 -16.78 52.39 5.03
C ILE A 8 -15.72 52.35 6.13
N GLU A 9 -15.29 53.51 6.62
CA GLU A 9 -14.32 53.60 7.71
C GLU A 9 -14.83 52.90 8.97
N THR A 10 -16.09 53.16 9.33
CA THR A 10 -16.76 52.52 10.47
C THR A 10 -16.90 51.00 10.30
N ALA A 11 -17.17 50.52 9.08
CA ALA A 11 -17.35 49.10 8.80
C ALA A 11 -16.05 48.29 8.96
N VAL A 12 -14.91 48.87 8.59
CA VAL A 12 -13.58 48.24 8.70
C VAL A 12 -12.99 48.40 10.11
N GLU A 13 -13.16 49.56 10.76
CA GLU A 13 -12.54 49.81 12.07
C GLU A 13 -13.18 49.04 13.22
N ASN A 14 -14.47 48.70 13.12
CA ASN A 14 -15.17 47.93 14.15
C ASN A 14 -14.79 46.43 14.18
N ARG A 15 -13.97 45.95 13.24
CA ARG A 15 -13.51 44.56 13.14
C ARG A 15 -12.27 44.33 14.01
N GLU A 16 -12.15 43.15 14.62
CA GLU A 16 -10.99 42.69 15.41
C GLU A 16 -9.82 42.24 14.51
N LEU A 17 -9.46 43.07 13.54
CA LEU A 17 -8.38 42.83 12.59
C LEU A 17 -7.10 43.59 12.98
N PRO A 18 -5.89 43.04 12.75
CA PRO A 18 -4.63 43.77 12.86
C PRO A 18 -4.61 45.00 11.96
N ARG A 19 -3.98 46.09 12.42
CA ARG A 19 -3.88 47.36 11.65
C ARG A 19 -3.40 47.16 10.22
N ARG A 20 -2.38 46.32 10.02
CA ARG A 20 -1.84 46.01 8.68
C ARG A 20 -2.89 45.41 7.73
N LEU A 21 -3.82 44.59 8.24
CA LEU A 21 -4.89 44.00 7.43
C LEU A 21 -5.98 45.03 7.13
N LYS A 22 -6.34 45.87 8.12
CA LYS A 22 -7.22 47.02 7.90
C LYS A 22 -6.68 47.97 6.83
N ASP A 23 -5.39 48.29 6.88
CA ASP A 23 -4.71 49.12 5.88
C ASP A 23 -4.74 48.51 4.47
N ARG A 24 -4.60 47.18 4.36
CA ARG A 24 -4.75 46.46 3.07
C ARG A 24 -6.19 46.50 2.56
N ILE A 25 -7.18 46.30 3.44
CA ILE A 25 -8.61 46.38 3.08
C ILE A 25 -8.93 47.77 2.51
N TYR A 26 -8.46 48.84 3.15
CA TYR A 26 -8.62 50.20 2.61
C TYR A 26 -7.98 50.35 1.22
N GLY A 27 -6.75 49.88 1.04
CA GLY A 27 -6.08 49.92 -0.27
C GLY A 27 -6.83 49.16 -1.37
N THR A 28 -7.42 48.00 -1.03
CA THR A 28 -8.21 47.20 -1.97
C THR A 28 -9.56 47.87 -2.30
N ILE A 29 -10.23 48.45 -1.32
CA ILE A 29 -11.50 49.17 -1.51
C ILE A 29 -11.30 50.40 -2.42
N GLU A 30 -10.22 51.17 -2.20
CA GLU A 30 -9.89 52.32 -3.04
C GLU A 30 -9.60 51.92 -4.50
N ALA A 31 -9.02 50.73 -4.70
CA ALA A 31 -8.66 50.22 -6.02
C ALA A 31 -9.83 49.66 -6.83
N ARG A 32 -10.91 49.18 -6.18
CA ARG A 32 -11.98 48.38 -6.84
C ARG A 32 -13.38 49.02 -6.87
N ASP A 33 -13.49 50.30 -6.56
CA ASP A 33 -14.73 51.10 -6.65
C ASP A 33 -15.95 50.50 -5.92
N VAL A 34 -15.75 50.12 -4.66
CA VAL A 34 -16.68 49.28 -3.84
C VAL A 34 -17.61 50.14 -2.96
N ASP A 35 -18.88 49.75 -2.81
CA ASP A 35 -19.83 50.45 -1.93
C ASP A 35 -19.70 50.09 -0.44
N ALA A 36 -20.43 50.80 0.44
CA ALA A 36 -20.30 50.63 1.88
C ALA A 36 -20.83 49.29 2.43
N GLU A 37 -21.78 48.67 1.73
CA GLU A 37 -22.34 47.37 2.12
C GLU A 37 -21.38 46.25 1.72
N GLN A 38 -20.86 46.32 0.49
CA GLN A 38 -19.83 45.42 -0.03
C GLN A 38 -18.52 45.53 0.76
N ALA A 39 -18.08 46.75 1.13
CA ALA A 39 -16.93 46.95 1.99
C ALA A 39 -17.12 46.32 3.38
N GLY A 40 -18.34 46.38 3.92
CA GLY A 40 -18.70 45.71 5.17
C GLY A 40 -18.67 44.19 5.07
N ALA A 41 -19.13 43.63 3.95
CA ALA A 41 -19.07 42.19 3.66
C ALA A 41 -17.62 41.71 3.48
N ILE A 42 -16.80 42.45 2.72
CA ILE A 42 -15.37 42.14 2.55
C ILE A 42 -14.66 42.17 3.91
N ALA A 43 -14.89 43.20 4.72
CA ALA A 43 -14.26 43.29 6.03
C ALA A 43 -14.72 42.18 7.00
N ALA A 44 -15.97 41.72 6.89
CA ALA A 44 -16.49 40.59 7.65
C ALA A 44 -15.86 39.26 7.21
N ALA A 45 -15.83 38.99 5.91
CA ALA A 45 -15.21 37.80 5.34
C ALA A 45 -13.70 37.73 5.67
N VAL A 46 -13.01 38.87 5.64
CA VAL A 46 -11.60 38.95 6.04
C VAL A 46 -11.41 38.72 7.55
N GLU A 47 -12.34 39.19 8.40
CA GLU A 47 -12.32 38.91 9.85
C GLU A 47 -12.55 37.44 10.16
N GLU A 48 -13.54 36.82 9.52
CA GLU A 48 -13.85 35.40 9.64
C GLU A 48 -12.67 34.55 9.18
N ARG A 49 -12.14 34.82 7.98
CA ARG A 49 -10.96 34.11 7.47
C ARG A 49 -9.73 34.35 8.32
N TYR A 50 -9.54 35.55 8.86
CA TYR A 50 -8.46 35.84 9.79
C TYR A 50 -8.60 35.05 11.09
N ALA A 51 -9.82 34.92 11.64
CA ALA A 51 -10.07 34.14 12.85
C ALA A 51 -9.85 32.64 12.62
N GLU A 52 -10.27 32.10 11.47
CA GLU A 52 -10.08 30.70 11.08
C GLU A 52 -8.61 30.35 10.84
N THR A 53 -7.83 31.27 10.27
CA THR A 53 -6.41 31.08 9.91
C THR A 53 -5.44 31.34 11.06
N ARG A 54 -5.94 31.66 12.28
CA ARG A 54 -5.08 31.81 13.46
C ARG A 54 -4.45 30.47 13.82
N ILE A 55 -3.13 30.44 13.74
CA ILE A 55 -2.29 29.36 14.26
C ILE A 55 -1.91 29.72 15.69
N ASP A 56 -1.95 28.74 16.60
CA ASP A 56 -1.53 28.96 17.97
C ASP A 56 -0.03 29.28 18.02
N PRO A 57 0.41 30.23 18.86
CA PRO A 57 1.83 30.53 18.99
C PRO A 57 2.57 29.25 19.40
N LEU A 58 3.59 28.87 18.59
CA LEU A 58 4.51 27.72 18.75
C LEU A 58 4.19 26.45 17.93
N ASP A 59 3.15 26.44 17.09
CA ASP A 59 2.91 25.29 16.19
C ASP A 59 3.91 25.22 15.02
N PRO A 60 4.60 24.08 14.80
CA PRO A 60 5.69 23.93 13.82
C PRO A 60 5.18 23.61 12.40
N VAL A 61 4.31 24.48 11.89
CA VAL A 61 3.61 24.38 10.58
C VAL A 61 4.56 24.06 9.42
N GLY A 62 5.74 24.67 9.38
CA GLY A 62 6.68 24.51 8.26
C GLY A 62 7.54 23.23 8.29
N THR A 63 7.64 22.56 9.44
CA THR A 63 8.44 21.33 9.57
C THR A 63 7.63 20.10 9.21
N VAL A 64 6.37 20.06 9.63
CA VAL A 64 5.44 18.96 9.33
C VAL A 64 5.19 18.86 7.82
N SER A 65 4.91 19.98 7.15
CA SER A 65 4.69 19.98 5.69
C SER A 65 5.90 19.56 4.86
N ALA A 66 7.13 19.75 5.37
CA ALA A 66 8.35 19.40 4.63
C ALA A 66 8.70 17.92 4.72
N GLN A 67 8.30 17.22 5.79
CA GLN A 67 8.54 15.77 5.93
C GLN A 67 7.55 14.93 5.12
N SER A 68 6.31 15.41 4.91
CA SER A 68 5.26 14.64 4.24
C SER A 68 5.36 14.56 2.71
N ILE A 69 6.30 15.28 2.06
CA ILE A 69 6.29 15.53 0.60
C ILE A 69 7.51 14.90 -0.13
N GLY A 70 8.42 14.23 0.58
CA GLY A 70 9.73 13.87 0.02
C GLY A 70 10.08 12.40 -0.04
N GLU A 71 9.50 11.61 -0.97
CA GLU A 71 10.16 10.41 -1.55
C GLU A 71 9.44 9.84 -2.81
N PRO A 72 10.11 9.63 -3.97
CA PRO A 72 9.48 9.00 -5.15
C PRO A 72 9.42 7.47 -5.03
N GLY A 73 8.24 6.87 -5.24
CA GLY A 73 8.03 5.42 -5.20
C GLY A 73 8.67 4.68 -6.37
N THR A 74 9.57 3.73 -6.05
CA THR A 74 10.06 2.68 -6.94
C THR A 74 9.35 1.36 -6.58
N GLN A 75 9.00 0.54 -7.56
CA GLN A 75 8.26 -0.73 -7.36
C GLN A 75 9.16 -1.85 -6.79
N MET A 76 8.57 -2.78 -6.01
CA MET A 76 9.18 -3.46 -4.86
C MET A 76 8.82 -4.96 -4.83
N SER A 77 9.76 -5.93 -4.92
CA SER A 77 9.36 -7.36 -5.07
C SER A 77 10.33 -8.39 -4.47
N VAL A 78 9.89 -9.65 -4.40
CA VAL A 78 10.63 -10.82 -3.89
C VAL A 78 10.87 -11.88 -4.99
N PRO A 79 11.87 -12.77 -4.87
CA PRO A 79 12.15 -13.79 -5.88
C PRO A 79 11.13 -14.94 -5.91
N ALA A 80 11.07 -15.67 -7.02
CA ALA A 80 10.04 -16.69 -7.31
C ALA A 80 9.94 -17.82 -6.26
N ASP A 81 11.08 -18.22 -5.71
CA ASP A 81 11.23 -19.32 -4.76
C ASP A 81 10.94 -18.91 -3.32
N GLU A 82 10.78 -17.61 -3.05
CA GLU A 82 10.36 -17.11 -1.75
C GLU A 82 8.96 -17.64 -1.44
N ARG A 83 8.77 -18.13 -0.21
CA ARG A 83 7.50 -18.76 0.19
C ARG A 83 6.67 -17.78 0.97
N VAL A 84 5.36 -17.81 0.77
CA VAL A 84 4.40 -16.93 1.44
C VAL A 84 3.32 -17.77 2.11
N LEU A 85 2.89 -17.33 3.29
CA LEU A 85 1.81 -17.97 4.02
C LEU A 85 0.48 -17.38 3.56
N VAL A 86 -0.31 -18.21 2.88
CA VAL A 86 -1.59 -17.80 2.27
C VAL A 86 -2.73 -18.70 2.72
N ARG A 87 -3.94 -18.15 2.73
CA ARG A 87 -5.17 -18.87 3.00
C ARG A 87 -6.10 -18.71 1.81
N ARG A 88 -6.63 -19.83 1.32
CA ARG A 88 -7.58 -19.85 0.21
C ARG A 88 -8.79 -20.67 0.59
N ASP A 89 -9.97 -20.08 0.53
CA ASP A 89 -11.23 -20.75 0.85
C ASP A 89 -11.21 -21.43 2.25
N GLY A 90 -10.50 -20.81 3.21
CA GLY A 90 -10.30 -21.35 4.57
C GLY A 90 -9.14 -22.34 4.73
N GLU A 91 -8.49 -22.76 3.65
CA GLU A 91 -7.32 -23.64 3.71
C GLU A 91 -6.02 -22.85 3.71
N THR A 92 -5.28 -22.92 4.82
CA THR A 92 -3.96 -22.29 4.95
C THR A 92 -2.86 -23.19 4.38
N ARG A 93 -1.99 -22.61 3.55
CA ARG A 93 -0.83 -23.28 2.94
C ARG A 93 0.38 -22.36 2.90
N LEU A 94 1.56 -22.98 2.84
CA LEU A 94 2.81 -22.29 2.58
C LEU A 94 3.21 -22.58 1.13
N GLU A 95 3.21 -21.58 0.26
CA GLU A 95 3.39 -21.75 -1.18
C GLU A 95 4.48 -20.82 -1.72
N ALA A 96 5.20 -21.24 -2.76
CA ALA A 96 6.15 -20.37 -3.46
C ALA A 96 5.41 -19.24 -4.18
N ILE A 97 5.79 -17.99 -3.93
CA ILE A 97 5.09 -16.82 -4.45
C ILE A 97 5.05 -16.80 -5.97
N GLY A 98 6.12 -17.23 -6.66
CA GLY A 98 6.13 -17.29 -8.12
C GLY A 98 5.05 -18.23 -8.67
N ALA A 99 4.92 -19.43 -8.09
CA ALA A 99 3.91 -20.41 -8.51
C ALA A 99 2.48 -20.01 -8.15
N LEU A 100 2.30 -19.21 -7.10
CA LEU A 100 1.02 -18.62 -6.73
C LEU A 100 0.62 -17.53 -7.73
N VAL A 101 1.50 -16.54 -7.93
CA VAL A 101 1.24 -15.40 -8.80
C VAL A 101 1.10 -15.82 -10.24
N ASP A 102 2.00 -16.66 -10.77
CA ASP A 102 1.91 -17.14 -12.16
C ASP A 102 0.57 -17.83 -12.43
N ARG A 103 0.07 -18.62 -11.48
CA ARG A 103 -1.23 -19.30 -11.61
C ARG A 103 -2.41 -18.34 -11.66
N VAL A 104 -2.35 -17.26 -10.88
CA VAL A 104 -3.40 -16.23 -10.87
C VAL A 104 -3.33 -15.41 -12.15
N VAL A 105 -2.14 -14.97 -12.55
CA VAL A 105 -1.90 -14.19 -13.76
C VAL A 105 -2.27 -14.98 -15.02
N ASP A 106 -1.93 -16.28 -15.09
CA ASP A 106 -2.23 -17.12 -16.26
C ASP A 106 -3.71 -17.53 -16.35
N ALA A 107 -4.45 -17.49 -15.23
CA ALA A 107 -5.87 -17.84 -15.18
C ALA A 107 -6.81 -16.64 -15.29
N GLY A 108 -6.34 -15.44 -14.91
CA GLY A 108 -7.12 -14.21 -14.84
C GLY A 108 -6.92 -13.28 -16.04
N GLU A 109 -7.68 -12.19 -16.05
CA GLU A 109 -7.39 -11.05 -16.91
C GLU A 109 -6.23 -10.25 -16.29
N THR A 110 -5.29 -9.84 -17.14
CA THR A 110 -4.08 -9.14 -16.72
C THR A 110 -4.05 -7.74 -17.30
N ARG A 111 -3.48 -6.81 -16.52
CA ARG A 111 -3.14 -5.46 -16.96
C ARG A 111 -1.63 -5.26 -16.90
N THR A 112 -1.11 -4.40 -17.76
CA THR A 112 0.30 -4.04 -17.76
C THR A 112 0.45 -2.64 -17.20
N VAL A 113 1.23 -2.50 -16.13
CA VAL A 113 1.55 -1.22 -15.50
C VAL A 113 3.07 -1.04 -15.56
N GLY A 114 3.55 -0.18 -16.47
CA GLY A 114 4.99 -0.08 -16.76
C GLY A 114 5.55 -1.38 -17.34
N ASP A 115 6.56 -1.96 -16.68
CA ASP A 115 7.18 -3.25 -17.04
C ASP A 115 6.58 -4.45 -16.26
N SER A 116 5.50 -4.22 -15.50
CA SER A 116 4.89 -5.19 -14.59
C SER A 116 3.57 -5.75 -15.15
N GLU A 117 3.39 -7.06 -15.03
CA GLU A 117 2.11 -7.75 -15.27
C GLU A 117 1.36 -7.85 -13.94
N VAL A 118 0.15 -7.31 -13.87
CA VAL A 118 -0.71 -7.29 -12.68
C VAL A 118 -2.00 -8.02 -12.97
N ALA A 119 -2.50 -8.80 -12.01
CA ALA A 119 -3.78 -9.49 -12.10
C ALA A 119 -4.56 -9.36 -10.80
N LEU A 120 -5.89 -9.28 -10.90
CA LEU A 120 -6.77 -9.33 -9.74
C LEU A 120 -6.68 -10.69 -9.05
N ALA A 121 -6.54 -10.68 -7.73
CA ALA A 121 -6.55 -11.89 -6.94
C ALA A 121 -7.95 -12.53 -6.93
N PRO A 122 -8.06 -13.87 -6.95
CA PRO A 122 -9.34 -14.54 -6.83
C PRO A 122 -9.96 -14.29 -5.45
N ALA A 123 -11.29 -14.16 -5.41
CA ALA A 123 -12.02 -14.02 -4.15
C ALA A 123 -11.67 -15.15 -3.17
N GLY A 124 -11.46 -14.78 -1.90
CA GLY A 124 -11.11 -15.73 -0.84
C GLY A 124 -9.62 -16.07 -0.74
N LEU A 125 -8.75 -15.43 -1.52
CA LEU A 125 -7.29 -15.46 -1.30
C LEU A 125 -6.91 -14.42 -0.24
N GLU A 126 -6.23 -14.87 0.82
CA GLU A 126 -5.77 -14.04 1.93
C GLU A 126 -4.29 -14.31 2.21
N ALA A 127 -3.58 -13.30 2.72
CA ALA A 127 -2.22 -13.40 3.21
C ALA A 127 -2.14 -13.01 4.69
N LEU A 128 -1.19 -13.60 5.42
CA LEU A 128 -0.94 -13.24 6.81
C LEU A 128 -0.20 -11.90 6.87
N SER A 129 -0.83 -10.87 7.45
CA SER A 129 -0.41 -9.47 7.38
C SER A 129 -0.29 -8.85 8.78
N LEU A 130 0.61 -7.87 8.95
CA LEU A 130 0.77 -7.07 10.17
C LEU A 130 -0.06 -5.79 10.08
N GLY A 131 -0.86 -5.50 11.10
CA GLY A 131 -1.63 -4.27 11.25
C GLY A 131 -0.86 -3.14 11.94
N ALA A 132 -1.40 -1.91 11.84
CA ALA A 132 -0.85 -0.73 12.52
C ALA A 132 -0.91 -0.83 14.06
N ASP A 133 -1.77 -1.70 14.56
CA ASP A 133 -1.90 -2.08 15.97
C ASP A 133 -0.86 -3.12 16.43
N GLU A 134 0.12 -3.45 15.57
CA GLU A 134 1.12 -4.51 15.77
C GLU A 134 0.52 -5.93 15.89
N GLN A 135 -0.77 -6.12 15.55
CA GLN A 135 -1.41 -7.44 15.52
C GLN A 135 -1.26 -8.10 14.16
N VAL A 136 -1.14 -9.43 14.16
CA VAL A 136 -1.02 -10.22 12.94
C VAL A 136 -2.39 -10.82 12.60
N ALA A 137 -2.89 -10.52 11.40
CA ALA A 137 -4.22 -10.94 10.96
C ALA A 137 -4.22 -11.38 9.49
N TRP A 138 -5.15 -12.26 9.16
CA TRP A 138 -5.42 -12.61 7.77
C TRP A 138 -6.11 -11.43 7.07
N ARG A 139 -5.58 -11.05 5.90
CA ARG A 139 -6.09 -9.95 5.08
C ARG A 139 -6.26 -10.41 3.64
N SER A 140 -7.29 -9.92 2.98
CA SER A 140 -7.54 -10.23 1.56
C SER A 140 -6.36 -9.79 0.70
N VAL A 141 -5.93 -10.67 -0.19
CA VAL A 141 -5.06 -10.30 -1.31
C VAL A 141 -5.96 -9.70 -2.38
N GLU A 142 -5.64 -8.50 -2.83
CA GLU A 142 -6.43 -7.75 -3.81
C GLU A 142 -5.87 -7.94 -5.22
N GLU A 143 -4.55 -7.85 -5.36
CA GLU A 143 -3.84 -8.02 -6.63
C GLU A 143 -2.58 -8.85 -6.44
N VAL A 144 -2.10 -9.41 -7.54
CA VAL A 144 -0.78 -10.04 -7.64
C VAL A 144 -0.01 -9.41 -8.79
N SER A 145 1.30 -9.30 -8.65
CA SER A 145 2.13 -8.76 -9.72
C SER A 145 3.42 -9.56 -9.94
N ARG A 146 3.88 -9.56 -11.20
CA ARG A 146 5.18 -10.12 -11.60
C ARG A 146 5.88 -9.20 -12.59
N HIS A 147 7.19 -9.06 -12.48
CA HIS A 147 8.00 -8.25 -13.40
C HIS A 147 9.43 -8.81 -13.56
N ALA A 148 10.20 -8.25 -14.49
CA ALA A 148 11.56 -8.72 -14.77
C ALA A 148 12.49 -8.50 -13.57
N ALA A 149 13.27 -9.53 -13.21
CA ALA A 149 14.21 -9.43 -12.10
C ALA A 149 15.31 -8.40 -12.38
N PRO A 150 15.69 -7.55 -11.39
CA PRO A 150 16.81 -6.62 -11.51
C PRO A 150 18.15 -7.35 -11.52
N GLU A 151 19.26 -6.67 -11.85
CA GLU A 151 20.60 -7.30 -11.85
C GLU A 151 21.04 -7.80 -10.47
N GLU A 152 20.52 -7.20 -9.39
CA GLU A 152 20.93 -7.45 -8.01
C GLU A 152 19.72 -7.42 -7.06
N LEU A 153 19.68 -8.36 -6.12
CA LEU A 153 18.76 -8.42 -4.98
C LEU A 153 19.51 -8.14 -3.66
N LEU A 154 18.79 -7.70 -2.64
CA LEU A 154 19.27 -7.67 -1.26
C LEU A 154 18.91 -8.99 -0.57
N ARG A 155 19.87 -9.56 0.16
CA ARG A 155 19.67 -10.63 1.14
C ARG A 155 19.89 -10.03 2.52
N ILE A 156 18.86 -10.07 3.35
CA ILE A 156 18.88 -9.57 4.71
C ILE A 156 18.88 -10.77 5.65
N GLU A 157 19.79 -10.77 6.63
CA GLU A 157 19.85 -11.74 7.72
C GLU A 157 19.53 -11.04 9.04
N LEU A 158 18.62 -11.61 9.83
CA LEU A 158 18.22 -11.11 11.14
C LEU A 158 19.01 -11.80 12.25
N GLU A 159 19.09 -11.19 13.44
CA GLU A 159 19.79 -11.77 14.60
C GLU A 159 19.25 -13.14 15.05
N SER A 160 18.05 -13.54 14.61
CA SER A 160 17.52 -14.88 14.81
C SER A 160 18.01 -15.90 13.78
N GLY A 161 18.84 -15.54 12.82
CA GLY A 161 19.24 -16.39 11.70
C GLY A 161 18.16 -16.57 10.62
N ARG A 162 17.07 -15.80 10.69
CA ARG A 162 16.08 -15.71 9.60
C ARG A 162 16.63 -14.88 8.46
N THR A 163 16.31 -15.27 7.24
CA THR A 163 16.72 -14.53 6.06
C THR A 163 15.54 -14.17 5.17
N ILE A 164 15.73 -13.12 4.39
CA ILE A 164 14.80 -12.71 3.34
C ILE A 164 15.57 -12.12 2.16
N ARG A 165 15.07 -12.36 0.95
CA ARG A 165 15.59 -11.77 -0.29
C ARG A 165 14.54 -10.89 -0.92
N ALA A 166 14.93 -9.68 -1.32
CA ALA A 166 14.04 -8.73 -1.98
C ALA A 166 14.80 -7.80 -2.92
N THR A 167 14.10 -7.07 -3.79
CA THR A 167 14.73 -6.01 -4.60
C THR A 167 15.23 -4.87 -3.70
N LYS A 168 16.24 -4.11 -4.14
CA LYS A 168 16.76 -2.95 -3.37
C LYS A 168 15.67 -1.94 -3.05
N SER A 169 14.82 -1.69 -4.04
CA SER A 169 13.67 -0.83 -3.89
C SER A 169 12.64 -1.37 -2.91
N HIS A 170 12.65 -2.66 -2.54
CA HIS A 170 11.56 -3.28 -1.79
C HIS A 170 11.35 -2.67 -0.40
N SER A 171 10.11 -2.34 -0.07
CA SER A 171 9.76 -1.79 1.23
C SER A 171 9.63 -2.90 2.26
N PHE A 172 10.09 -2.57 3.44
CA PHE A 172 9.87 -3.31 4.65
C PHE A 172 9.07 -2.42 5.59
N VAL A 173 8.65 -2.98 6.72
CA VAL A 173 8.09 -2.19 7.82
C VAL A 173 9.07 -2.20 8.98
N THR A 174 9.16 -1.08 9.67
CA THR A 174 9.93 -0.94 10.91
C THR A 174 9.10 -0.22 11.95
N ARG A 175 9.56 -0.19 13.20
CA ARG A 175 8.89 0.53 14.28
C ARG A 175 9.62 1.83 14.55
N GLN A 176 8.96 2.97 14.40
CA GLN A 176 9.53 4.29 14.71
C GLN A 176 8.50 5.14 15.46
N ASP A 177 8.93 5.82 16.52
CA ASP A 177 8.09 6.70 17.35
C ASP A 177 6.76 6.09 17.82
N ASN A 178 6.78 4.78 18.11
CA ASN A 178 5.63 3.94 18.47
C ASN A 178 4.61 3.62 17.36
N ALA A 179 4.93 3.89 16.10
CA ALA A 179 4.13 3.48 14.96
C ALA A 179 4.89 2.44 14.12
N VAL A 180 4.13 1.58 13.42
CA VAL A 180 4.66 0.75 12.33
C VAL A 180 4.70 1.62 11.08
N VAL A 181 5.88 1.80 10.50
CA VAL A 181 6.11 2.67 9.34
C VAL A 181 6.85 1.90 8.24
N PRO A 182 6.57 2.18 6.95
CA PRO A 182 7.34 1.61 5.86
C PRO A 182 8.77 2.18 5.83
N VAL A 183 9.72 1.40 5.32
CA VAL A 183 11.13 1.76 5.09
C VAL A 183 11.64 1.04 3.85
N THR A 184 12.36 1.73 2.96
CA THR A 184 12.88 1.09 1.75
C THR A 184 14.07 0.18 2.06
N GLY A 185 14.28 -0.86 1.24
CA GLY A 185 15.42 -1.76 1.36
C GLY A 185 16.77 -1.05 1.16
N GLU A 186 16.82 0.07 0.45
CA GLU A 186 18.04 0.88 0.28
C GLU A 186 18.43 1.62 1.56
N ASP A 187 17.44 1.99 2.38
CA ASP A 187 17.66 2.69 3.65
C ASP A 187 17.93 1.74 4.82
N LEU A 188 17.66 0.44 4.65
CA LEU A 188 17.92 -0.55 5.69
C LEU A 188 19.42 -0.71 5.96
N ALA A 189 19.79 -0.54 7.22
CA ALA A 189 21.13 -0.75 7.72
C ALA A 189 21.17 -1.86 8.80
N VAL A 190 22.37 -2.37 9.04
CA VAL A 190 22.65 -3.22 10.20
C VAL A 190 22.21 -2.49 11.48
N ASP A 191 21.59 -3.24 12.41
CA ASP A 191 20.92 -2.77 13.63
C ASP A 191 19.51 -2.16 13.46
N ASP A 192 18.99 -1.97 12.25
CA ASP A 192 17.57 -1.60 12.04
C ASP A 192 16.64 -2.76 12.37
N TRP A 193 15.36 -2.46 12.60
CA TRP A 193 14.38 -3.43 13.11
C TRP A 193 13.40 -3.88 12.03
N LEU A 194 13.24 -5.20 11.87
CA LEU A 194 12.22 -5.82 11.03
C LEU A 194 11.28 -6.70 11.88
N PRO A 195 9.97 -6.72 11.58
CA PRO A 195 9.02 -7.55 12.29
C PRO A 195 9.05 -8.98 11.78
N VAL A 196 8.99 -9.90 12.73
CA VAL A 196 8.84 -11.34 12.51
C VAL A 196 7.61 -11.80 13.26
N VAL A 197 6.81 -12.67 12.65
CA VAL A 197 5.59 -13.19 13.29
C VAL A 197 5.97 -13.98 14.55
N GLY A 198 5.55 -13.47 15.71
CA GLY A 198 5.74 -14.09 17.02
C GLY A 198 4.57 -14.96 17.45
N ALA A 199 3.37 -14.58 17.04
CA ALA A 199 2.14 -15.32 17.20
C ALA A 199 1.19 -15.06 16.03
N PHE A 200 0.36 -16.04 15.70
CA PHE A 200 -0.79 -15.87 14.81
C PHE A 200 -1.80 -16.98 15.08
N ASP A 201 -3.07 -16.70 14.82
CA ASP A 201 -4.16 -17.66 15.02
C ASP A 201 -4.69 -18.22 13.69
N VAL A 202 -5.34 -19.38 13.79
CA VAL A 202 -6.07 -20.01 12.68
C VAL A 202 -7.47 -20.30 13.19
N ASP A 203 -8.42 -19.45 12.80
CA ASP A 203 -9.84 -19.63 13.09
C ASP A 203 -10.33 -20.98 12.53
N ASP A 204 -10.98 -21.79 13.38
CA ASP A 204 -11.59 -23.08 13.01
C ASP A 204 -10.69 -24.02 12.20
N GLY A 205 -9.48 -24.29 12.71
CA GLY A 205 -8.50 -25.17 12.07
C GLY A 205 -9.05 -26.56 11.66
N THR A 206 -8.60 -27.05 10.51
CA THR A 206 -9.14 -28.27 9.89
C THR A 206 -8.94 -29.52 10.76
N GLU A 207 -10.00 -30.32 10.92
CA GLU A 207 -9.97 -31.60 11.66
C GLU A 207 -9.60 -32.80 10.80
N THR A 208 -9.71 -32.67 9.47
CA THR A 208 -9.38 -33.72 8.51
C THR A 208 -8.78 -33.10 7.25
N VAL A 209 -7.87 -33.81 6.59
CA VAL A 209 -7.36 -33.46 5.26
C VAL A 209 -7.82 -34.49 4.23
N ASP A 210 -8.30 -34.02 3.08
CA ASP A 210 -8.59 -34.90 1.94
C ASP A 210 -7.27 -35.33 1.31
N ILE A 211 -6.94 -36.62 1.46
CA ILE A 211 -5.68 -37.17 0.93
C ILE A 211 -5.81 -37.71 -0.49
N ARG A 212 -7.03 -37.75 -1.06
CA ARG A 212 -7.26 -38.28 -2.42
C ARG A 212 -6.40 -37.61 -3.50
N PRO A 213 -6.17 -36.28 -3.48
CA PRO A 213 -5.34 -35.62 -4.50
C PRO A 213 -3.89 -36.11 -4.57
N TYR A 214 -3.37 -36.74 -3.51
CA TYR A 214 -2.00 -37.26 -3.47
C TYR A 214 -1.86 -38.66 -4.09
N PHE A 215 -2.96 -39.30 -4.47
CA PHE A 215 -2.95 -40.67 -5.01
C PHE A 215 -3.53 -40.73 -6.41
N SER A 216 -2.83 -41.43 -7.30
CA SER A 216 -3.31 -41.65 -8.66
C SER A 216 -4.44 -42.68 -8.68
N THR A 217 -5.52 -42.41 -9.44
CA THR A 217 -6.63 -43.36 -9.60
C THR A 217 -6.23 -44.62 -10.38
N ASN A 218 -5.01 -44.67 -10.94
CA ASN A 218 -4.46 -45.81 -11.67
C ASN A 218 -3.69 -46.81 -10.79
N GLU A 219 -3.25 -46.40 -9.59
CA GLU A 219 -2.48 -47.24 -8.67
C GLU A 219 -3.23 -47.51 -7.35
N TYR A 220 -4.28 -46.73 -7.07
CA TYR A 220 -5.05 -46.78 -5.83
C TYR A 220 -6.56 -46.89 -6.06
N TRP A 221 -7.21 -47.65 -5.20
CA TRP A 221 -8.66 -47.73 -5.07
C TRP A 221 -9.15 -46.67 -4.10
N HIS A 222 -10.01 -45.77 -4.57
CA HIS A 222 -10.80 -44.85 -3.76
C HIS A 222 -12.18 -45.48 -3.59
N THR A 223 -12.52 -45.91 -2.37
CA THR A 223 -13.77 -46.67 -2.16
C THR A 223 -15.01 -45.78 -2.23
N SER A 224 -14.88 -44.46 -2.07
CA SER A 224 -15.98 -43.51 -2.36
C SER A 224 -16.44 -43.59 -3.82
N ALA A 225 -15.53 -43.81 -4.77
CA ALA A 225 -15.88 -44.02 -6.18
C ALA A 225 -16.66 -45.34 -6.43
N LEU A 226 -16.66 -46.26 -5.45
CA LEU A 226 -17.38 -47.54 -5.53
C LEU A 226 -18.78 -47.48 -4.90
N THR A 227 -19.07 -46.51 -4.01
CA THR A 227 -20.34 -46.40 -3.27
C THR A 227 -21.46 -45.66 -4.00
N ASP A 228 -21.15 -44.79 -4.97
CA ASP A 228 -22.13 -43.97 -5.71
C ASP A 228 -22.90 -44.74 -6.81
N GLY A 229 -23.14 -46.03 -6.59
CA GLY A 229 -23.99 -46.88 -7.44
C GLY A 229 -23.42 -47.18 -8.83
N GLY A 230 -22.16 -46.87 -9.11
CA GLY A 230 -21.54 -47.09 -10.42
C GLY A 230 -22.23 -46.33 -11.56
N VAL A 231 -23.02 -45.29 -11.27
CA VAL A 231 -23.77 -44.51 -12.29
C VAL A 231 -22.89 -43.42 -12.91
N ALA A 232 -21.82 -43.00 -12.24
CA ALA A 232 -20.84 -42.06 -12.76
C ALA A 232 -19.53 -42.72 -13.26
N ALA A 233 -19.52 -44.03 -13.53
CA ALA A 233 -18.43 -44.64 -14.28
C ALA A 233 -18.73 -44.47 -15.79
N PRO A 234 -18.04 -43.57 -16.52
CA PRO A 234 -18.24 -43.44 -17.95
C PRO A 234 -17.83 -44.76 -18.61
N ARG A 235 -18.69 -45.30 -19.48
CA ARG A 235 -18.40 -46.53 -20.24
C ARG A 235 -17.52 -46.28 -21.48
N SER A 236 -16.93 -45.09 -21.61
CA SER A 236 -16.03 -44.71 -22.69
C SER A 236 -15.23 -43.46 -22.32
N ALA A 237 -14.00 -43.39 -22.82
CA ALA A 237 -12.91 -42.50 -22.41
C ALA A 237 -13.10 -40.98 -22.61
N ASP A 238 -14.27 -40.49 -23.03
CA ASP A 238 -14.38 -39.12 -23.56
C ASP A 238 -15.20 -38.14 -22.70
N GLU A 239 -15.88 -38.55 -21.62
CA GLU A 239 -16.64 -37.62 -20.78
C GLU A 239 -16.53 -38.01 -19.29
N ALA A 240 -15.87 -37.15 -18.48
CA ALA A 240 -15.52 -37.28 -17.05
C ALA A 240 -14.37 -38.27 -16.71
N GLY A 241 -13.13 -37.82 -16.87
CA GLY A 241 -11.89 -38.61 -16.72
C GLY A 241 -11.59 -39.18 -15.33
N THR A 242 -12.34 -40.19 -14.89
CA THR A 242 -11.97 -41.06 -13.76
C THR A 242 -11.76 -42.49 -14.27
N GLU A 243 -10.56 -42.80 -14.75
CA GLU A 243 -10.19 -44.19 -15.04
C GLU A 243 -9.99 -44.93 -13.70
N LEU A 244 -10.75 -46.00 -13.49
CA LEU A 244 -10.52 -46.94 -12.39
C LEU A 244 -9.26 -47.77 -12.71
N PRO A 245 -8.47 -48.17 -11.70
CA PRO A 245 -7.12 -48.74 -11.89
C PRO A 245 -7.11 -50.15 -12.50
N ALA A 246 -8.25 -50.65 -12.96
CA ALA A 246 -8.49 -52.07 -13.18
C ALA A 246 -9.75 -52.37 -14.00
N GLY A 247 -9.81 -53.56 -14.61
CA GLY A 247 -10.92 -53.95 -15.49
C GLY A 247 -12.24 -54.29 -14.76
N ASP A 248 -13.35 -54.38 -15.50
CA ASP A 248 -14.72 -54.60 -15.00
C ASP A 248 -14.88 -55.71 -13.93
N ASP A 249 -14.11 -56.79 -14.04
CA ASP A 249 -14.14 -57.91 -13.07
C ASP A 249 -13.57 -57.53 -11.71
N GLN A 250 -12.49 -56.74 -11.69
CA GLN A 250 -11.85 -56.28 -10.46
C GLN A 250 -12.70 -55.23 -9.75
N VAL A 251 -13.33 -54.32 -10.51
CA VAL A 251 -14.30 -53.35 -9.98
C VAL A 251 -15.47 -54.08 -9.31
N ARG A 252 -16.06 -55.09 -9.97
CA ARG A 252 -17.12 -55.92 -9.38
C ARG A 252 -16.70 -56.62 -8.10
N ASN A 253 -15.49 -57.19 -8.08
CA ASN A 253 -14.98 -57.88 -6.89
C ASN A 253 -14.75 -56.93 -5.72
N LYS A 254 -14.23 -55.72 -5.98
CA LYS A 254 -14.03 -54.69 -4.95
C LYS A 254 -15.37 -54.12 -4.44
N CYS A 255 -16.34 -53.87 -5.32
CA CYS A 255 -17.71 -53.51 -4.89
C CYS A 255 -18.32 -54.61 -4.00
N ALA A 256 -18.18 -55.89 -4.38
CA ALA A 256 -18.69 -56.99 -3.57
C ALA A 256 -17.98 -57.11 -2.22
N ALA A 257 -16.67 -56.86 -2.16
CA ALA A 257 -15.91 -56.83 -0.90
C ALA A 257 -16.35 -55.68 0.01
N LEU A 258 -16.64 -54.51 -0.57
CA LEU A 258 -17.19 -53.35 0.14
C LEU A 258 -18.60 -53.64 0.70
N ASP A 259 -19.49 -54.20 -0.13
CA ASP A 259 -20.84 -54.61 0.28
C ASP A 259 -20.82 -55.69 1.39
N ALA A 260 -19.80 -56.55 1.38
CA ALA A 260 -19.58 -57.58 2.38
C ALA A 260 -18.93 -57.06 3.68
N GLY A 261 -18.45 -55.81 3.71
CA GLY A 261 -17.70 -55.22 4.82
C GLY A 261 -16.30 -55.81 5.00
N GLU A 262 -15.71 -56.37 3.94
CA GLU A 262 -14.33 -56.89 3.94
C GLU A 262 -13.29 -55.77 3.74
N ILE A 263 -13.72 -54.62 3.22
CA ILE A 263 -12.94 -53.39 3.11
C ILE A 263 -13.81 -52.20 3.58
N ASP A 264 -13.17 -51.18 4.11
CA ASP A 264 -13.85 -49.98 4.61
C ASP A 264 -14.26 -49.03 3.48
N ALA A 265 -15.39 -48.33 3.69
CA ALA A 265 -15.83 -47.24 2.82
C ALA A 265 -15.00 -45.96 3.08
N ASN A 266 -14.98 -45.04 2.10
CA ASN A 266 -14.24 -43.78 2.17
C ASN A 266 -12.77 -43.95 2.60
N THR A 267 -12.12 -44.98 2.07
CA THR A 267 -10.77 -45.42 2.38
C THR A 267 -9.99 -45.69 1.09
N ILE A 268 -8.72 -45.30 1.07
CA ILE A 268 -7.77 -45.50 -0.03
C ILE A 268 -7.01 -46.81 0.20
N TYR A 269 -7.01 -47.70 -0.80
CA TYR A 269 -6.24 -48.94 -0.80
C TYR A 269 -5.32 -49.01 -2.02
N PRO A 270 -4.11 -49.59 -1.92
CA PRO A 270 -3.30 -49.86 -3.10
C PRO A 270 -3.94 -50.99 -3.91
N VAL A 271 -3.78 -50.99 -5.24
CA VAL A 271 -4.47 -51.94 -6.14
C VAL A 271 -4.31 -53.42 -5.73
N GLY A 272 -3.13 -53.79 -5.24
CA GLY A 272 -2.81 -55.14 -4.78
C GLY A 272 -2.89 -55.37 -3.27
N GLY A 273 -3.28 -54.38 -2.46
CA GLY A 273 -3.25 -54.48 -1.00
C GLY A 273 -4.61 -54.46 -0.32
N THR A 274 -4.57 -54.77 0.98
CA THR A 274 -5.73 -54.91 1.87
C THR A 274 -5.69 -53.95 3.05
N VAL A 275 -4.65 -53.12 3.14
CA VAL A 275 -4.48 -52.13 4.21
C VAL A 275 -4.58 -50.76 3.57
N GLY A 276 -5.41 -49.90 4.15
CA GLY A 276 -5.74 -48.60 3.61
C GLY A 276 -5.72 -47.50 4.66
N LEU A 277 -5.81 -46.25 4.20
CA LEU A 277 -6.01 -45.08 5.05
C LEU A 277 -7.32 -44.38 4.67
N PRO A 278 -8.04 -43.77 5.63
CA PRO A 278 -9.26 -43.04 5.32
C PRO A 278 -8.98 -41.90 4.35
N GLU A 279 -9.87 -41.71 3.37
CA GLU A 279 -9.80 -40.64 2.36
C GLU A 279 -9.79 -39.25 2.99
N LEU A 280 -10.53 -39.08 4.09
CA LEU A 280 -10.44 -37.94 4.99
C LEU A 280 -9.53 -38.33 6.16
N PHE A 281 -8.25 -37.95 6.06
CA PHE A 281 -7.24 -38.33 7.04
C PHE A 281 -7.34 -37.44 8.29
N PRO A 282 -7.46 -38.02 9.49
CA PRO A 282 -7.76 -37.25 10.71
C PRO A 282 -6.54 -36.47 11.20
N LEU A 283 -6.73 -35.17 11.40
CA LEU A 283 -5.75 -34.24 11.95
C LEU A 283 -6.00 -34.10 13.46
N ASP A 284 -5.50 -35.04 14.26
CA ASP A 284 -5.54 -34.94 15.72
C ASP A 284 -4.15 -35.12 16.34
N GLU A 285 -4.06 -35.01 17.66
CA GLU A 285 -2.80 -35.10 18.41
C GLU A 285 -2.04 -36.41 18.15
N GLY A 286 -2.74 -37.53 17.97
CA GLY A 286 -2.12 -38.83 17.73
C GLY A 286 -1.48 -38.90 16.34
N THR A 287 -2.21 -38.43 15.33
CA THR A 287 -1.69 -38.32 13.96
C THR A 287 -0.54 -37.32 13.89
N GLY A 288 -0.71 -36.13 14.47
CA GLY A 288 0.31 -35.10 14.55
C GLY A 288 1.59 -35.65 15.16
N PHE A 289 1.48 -36.29 16.33
CA PHE A 289 2.63 -36.90 17.00
C PHE A 289 3.40 -37.89 16.12
N PHE A 290 2.69 -38.77 15.41
CA PHE A 290 3.35 -39.72 14.52
C PHE A 290 4.08 -39.03 13.35
N LEU A 291 3.44 -38.03 12.72
CA LEU A 291 4.07 -37.24 11.65
C LEU A 291 5.30 -36.50 12.16
N GLY A 292 5.22 -35.84 13.32
CA GLY A 292 6.34 -35.17 13.96
C GLY A 292 7.49 -36.12 14.30
N ALA A 293 7.16 -37.28 14.87
CA ALA A 293 8.13 -38.33 15.16
C ALA A 293 8.85 -38.83 13.90
N TRP A 294 8.12 -38.97 12.80
CA TRP A 294 8.70 -39.35 11.51
C TRP A 294 9.55 -38.23 10.90
N LEU A 295 9.13 -36.97 11.02
CA LEU A 295 9.92 -35.82 10.59
C LEU A 295 11.27 -35.78 11.31
N ALA A 296 11.29 -36.06 12.62
CA ALA A 296 12.51 -36.14 13.42
C ALA A 296 13.39 -37.34 13.06
N GLU A 297 12.90 -38.56 13.28
CA GLU A 297 13.74 -39.78 13.27
C GLU A 297 13.25 -40.84 12.26
N GLY A 298 12.33 -40.45 11.39
CA GLY A 298 11.68 -41.35 10.45
C GLY A 298 12.44 -41.58 9.14
N ASN A 299 12.19 -42.73 8.53
CA ASN A 299 12.56 -43.04 7.16
C ASN A 299 11.37 -43.70 6.43
N ALA A 300 11.29 -43.56 5.11
CA ALA A 300 10.26 -44.17 4.28
C ALA A 300 10.85 -45.08 3.20
N THR A 301 10.12 -46.13 2.88
CA THR A 301 10.38 -47.02 1.73
C THR A 301 9.16 -47.07 0.81
N GLU A 302 9.12 -47.99 -0.15
CA GLU A 302 7.94 -48.24 -0.99
C GLU A 302 6.79 -48.93 -0.25
N HIS A 303 7.04 -49.55 0.92
CA HIS A 303 6.05 -50.44 1.57
C HIS A 303 5.84 -50.19 3.05
N TYR A 304 6.79 -49.54 3.71
CA TYR A 304 6.72 -49.25 5.13
C TYR A 304 7.44 -47.95 5.45
N VAL A 305 7.07 -47.39 6.60
CA VAL A 305 7.76 -46.28 7.24
C VAL A 305 8.37 -46.77 8.55
N SER A 306 9.49 -46.21 8.96
CA SER A 306 10.18 -46.63 10.17
C SER A 306 10.50 -45.42 11.04
N VAL A 307 10.33 -45.55 12.35
CA VAL A 307 10.73 -44.53 13.33
C VAL A 307 11.61 -45.19 14.38
N SER A 308 12.81 -44.65 14.58
CA SER A 308 13.83 -45.22 15.46
C SER A 308 14.07 -44.32 16.67
N ASN A 309 13.70 -44.76 17.88
CA ASN A 309 13.93 -44.00 19.12
C ASN A 309 14.26 -44.94 20.29
N VAL A 310 14.91 -44.43 21.34
CA VAL A 310 15.28 -45.20 22.56
C VAL A 310 14.24 -45.11 23.69
N ASP A 311 13.38 -44.09 23.68
CA ASP A 311 12.42 -43.81 24.74
C ASP A 311 11.16 -44.70 24.62
N PRO A 312 10.83 -45.52 25.63
CA PRO A 312 9.66 -46.39 25.60
C PRO A 312 8.32 -45.66 25.49
N ALA A 313 8.20 -44.47 26.09
CA ALA A 313 6.98 -43.67 26.01
C ALA A 313 6.78 -43.09 24.61
N PHE A 314 7.87 -42.69 23.95
CA PHE A 314 7.85 -42.24 22.56
C PHE A 314 7.40 -43.38 21.63
N GLN A 315 8.03 -44.55 21.73
CA GLN A 315 7.67 -45.72 20.94
C GLN A 315 6.21 -46.18 21.18
N CYS A 316 5.70 -46.04 22.41
CA CYS A 316 4.31 -46.38 22.74
C CYS A 316 3.31 -45.55 21.92
N ARG A 317 3.57 -44.26 21.73
CA ARG A 317 2.71 -43.38 20.91
C ARG A 317 2.79 -43.74 19.42
N VAL A 318 3.97 -44.12 18.92
CA VAL A 318 4.13 -44.63 17.54
C VAL A 318 3.33 -45.91 17.33
N ARG A 319 3.37 -46.85 18.29
CA ARG A 319 2.55 -48.08 18.25
C ARG A 319 1.06 -47.78 18.28
N ALA A 320 0.62 -46.86 19.13
CA ALA A 320 -0.78 -46.46 19.23
C ALA A 320 -1.32 -45.90 17.90
N PHE A 321 -0.50 -45.15 17.15
CA PHE A 321 -0.86 -44.70 15.80
C PHE A 321 -1.04 -45.88 14.83
N ALA A 322 -0.10 -46.82 14.81
CA ALA A 322 -0.19 -47.99 13.94
C ALA A 322 -1.40 -48.87 14.28
N ASP A 323 -1.66 -49.12 15.57
CA ASP A 323 -2.83 -49.87 16.05
C ASP A 323 -4.14 -49.19 15.64
N ARG A 324 -4.19 -47.86 15.64
CA ARG A 324 -5.39 -47.08 15.27
C ARG A 324 -5.83 -47.31 13.83
N PHE A 325 -4.88 -47.49 12.92
CA PHE A 325 -5.14 -47.69 11.49
C PHE A 325 -4.95 -49.15 11.04
N ASP A 326 -4.96 -50.09 12.00
CA ASP A 326 -4.75 -51.53 11.76
C ASP A 326 -3.47 -51.84 10.96
N LEU A 327 -2.42 -51.02 11.15
CA LEU A 327 -1.14 -51.16 10.48
C LEU A 327 -0.26 -52.16 11.22
N SER A 328 0.25 -53.16 10.52
CA SER A 328 1.16 -54.13 11.12
C SER A 328 2.53 -53.52 11.41
N ILE A 329 3.14 -53.88 12.55
CA ILE A 329 4.44 -53.38 12.99
C ILE A 329 5.49 -54.51 12.98
N ASN A 330 6.70 -54.22 12.50
CA ASN A 330 7.89 -55.04 12.74
C ASN A 330 8.91 -54.24 13.56
N GLU A 331 9.41 -54.82 14.66
CA GLU A 331 10.39 -54.15 15.53
C GLU A 331 11.76 -54.81 15.44
N TYR A 332 12.80 -54.00 15.32
CA TYR A 332 14.18 -54.45 15.30
C TYR A 332 14.96 -53.77 16.41
N ALA A 333 15.55 -54.57 17.31
CA ALA A 333 16.51 -54.07 18.26
C ALA A 333 17.77 -53.65 17.51
N ASN A 334 18.20 -52.41 17.71
CA ASN A 334 19.43 -51.89 17.15
C ASN A 334 20.48 -51.77 18.26
N GLU A 335 21.36 -52.78 18.33
CA GLU A 335 22.47 -52.86 19.31
C GLU A 335 23.73 -52.10 18.83
N SER A 336 23.68 -51.40 17.68
CA SER A 336 24.85 -50.80 17.05
C SER A 336 25.13 -49.33 17.42
N GLY A 337 24.31 -48.74 18.31
CA GLY A 337 24.44 -47.36 18.80
C GLY A 337 25.00 -47.22 20.22
N PHE A 338 24.98 -46.00 20.76
CA PHE A 338 25.40 -45.68 22.13
C PHE A 338 24.41 -46.20 23.21
N ALA A 339 23.22 -46.67 22.82
CA ALA A 339 22.19 -47.30 23.65
C ALA A 339 21.36 -48.30 22.82
N ASP A 340 20.66 -49.23 23.50
CA ASP A 340 19.75 -50.20 22.87
C ASP A 340 18.47 -49.47 22.35
N GLY A 341 18.44 -49.13 21.07
CA GLY A 341 17.27 -48.50 20.42
C GLY A 341 16.36 -49.52 19.73
N TYR A 342 15.09 -49.16 19.51
CA TYR A 342 14.16 -49.98 18.70
C TYR A 342 13.76 -49.21 17.45
N ASP A 343 13.94 -49.85 16.29
CA ASP A 343 13.40 -49.39 15.02
C ASP A 343 11.99 -49.96 14.84
N VAL A 344 10.97 -49.10 14.93
CA VAL A 344 9.55 -49.45 14.80
C VAL A 344 9.13 -49.26 13.35
N ARG A 345 8.98 -50.35 12.61
CA ARG A 345 8.56 -50.33 11.19
C ARG A 345 7.07 -50.53 11.07
N VAL A 346 6.37 -49.50 10.63
CA VAL A 346 4.92 -49.51 10.38
C VAL A 346 4.69 -49.84 8.90
N ASN A 347 4.15 -51.02 8.61
CA ASN A 347 3.92 -51.47 7.23
C ASN A 347 2.62 -50.88 6.70
N GLY A 348 2.70 -50.19 5.56
CA GLY A 348 1.57 -49.56 4.90
C GLY A 348 2.04 -48.73 3.70
N THR A 349 1.77 -49.21 2.49
CA THR A 349 2.13 -48.52 1.23
C THR A 349 1.47 -47.14 1.17
N VAL A 350 0.16 -47.05 1.43
CA VAL A 350 -0.58 -45.78 1.40
C VAL A 350 0.03 -44.75 2.37
N LEU A 351 0.43 -45.17 3.58
CA LEU A 351 1.10 -44.29 4.54
C LEU A 351 2.48 -43.85 4.04
N ALA A 352 3.26 -44.78 3.49
CA ALA A 352 4.59 -44.47 2.98
C ALA A 352 4.56 -43.51 1.79
N ASP A 353 3.61 -43.70 0.87
CA ASP A 353 3.37 -42.78 -0.25
C ASP A 353 2.83 -41.44 0.23
N LEU A 354 1.92 -41.40 1.21
CA LEU A 354 1.43 -40.15 1.82
C LEU A 354 2.57 -39.32 2.40
N LEU A 355 3.44 -39.92 3.22
CA LEU A 355 4.57 -39.19 3.82
C LEU A 355 5.58 -38.74 2.76
N ARG A 356 5.81 -39.53 1.71
CA ARG A 356 6.67 -39.11 0.58
C ARG A 356 6.07 -37.95 -0.21
N ALA A 357 4.75 -37.91 -0.36
CA ALA A 357 4.05 -36.87 -1.11
C ALA A 357 3.90 -35.56 -0.32
N THR A 358 3.79 -35.64 1.01
CA THR A 358 3.42 -34.48 1.85
C THR A 358 4.54 -34.01 2.77
N CYS A 359 5.45 -34.89 3.19
CA CYS A 359 6.49 -34.59 4.17
C CYS A 359 7.89 -34.62 3.55
N MET A 360 8.01 -34.74 2.22
CA MET A 360 9.29 -34.64 1.49
C MET A 360 9.17 -33.73 0.27
N ALA A 361 10.19 -32.89 0.05
CA ALA A 361 10.36 -32.06 -1.13
C ALA A 361 11.84 -32.03 -1.52
N ASP A 362 12.16 -32.21 -2.81
CA ASP A 362 13.54 -32.21 -3.33
C ASP A 362 14.52 -33.17 -2.63
N GLY A 363 14.01 -34.26 -2.05
CA GLY A 363 14.80 -35.25 -1.31
C GLY A 363 15.05 -34.90 0.16
N GLU A 364 14.52 -33.76 0.63
CA GLU A 364 14.57 -33.33 2.01
C GLU A 364 13.22 -33.47 2.70
N LYS A 365 13.23 -33.59 4.03
CA LYS A 365 11.99 -33.57 4.83
C LYS A 365 11.46 -32.16 4.94
N VAL A 366 10.14 -32.00 4.90
CA VAL A 366 9.45 -30.71 5.06
C VAL A 366 8.21 -30.88 5.93
N VAL A 367 7.79 -29.81 6.59
CA VAL A 367 6.48 -29.79 7.26
C VAL A 367 5.39 -29.91 6.19
N PRO A 368 4.40 -30.81 6.34
CA PRO A 368 3.32 -30.90 5.36
C PRO A 368 2.46 -29.64 5.34
N GLU A 369 2.12 -29.15 4.16
CA GLU A 369 1.44 -27.85 3.96
C GLU A 369 0.14 -27.73 4.76
N PHE A 370 -0.66 -28.80 4.84
CA PHE A 370 -1.92 -28.78 5.60
C PHE A 370 -1.72 -28.58 7.11
N ALA A 371 -0.50 -28.78 7.65
CA ALA A 371 -0.22 -28.55 9.07
C ALA A 371 -0.40 -27.08 9.48
N PHE A 372 -0.17 -26.14 8.55
CA PHE A 372 -0.31 -24.71 8.82
C PHE A 372 -1.77 -24.30 9.04
N GLY A 373 -2.73 -25.03 8.44
CA GLY A 373 -4.19 -24.83 8.62
C GLY A 373 -4.90 -25.90 9.45
N ALA A 374 -4.18 -26.86 10.04
CA ALA A 374 -4.75 -27.93 10.87
C ALA A 374 -5.27 -27.40 12.22
N ASN A 375 -6.03 -28.16 12.99
CA ASN A 375 -6.33 -27.75 14.36
C ASN A 375 -5.09 -27.78 15.30
N ASP A 376 -5.21 -27.09 16.44
CA ASP A 376 -4.14 -26.98 17.43
C ASP A 376 -3.72 -28.33 18.01
N ALA A 377 -4.65 -29.28 18.19
CA ALA A 377 -4.33 -30.60 18.73
C ALA A 377 -3.34 -31.34 17.82
N PHE A 378 -3.55 -31.28 16.50
CA PHE A 378 -2.63 -31.82 15.52
C PHE A 378 -1.26 -31.13 15.57
N VAL A 379 -1.22 -29.79 15.56
CA VAL A 379 0.05 -29.03 15.56
C VAL A 379 0.85 -29.27 16.83
N VAL A 380 0.20 -29.25 18.00
CA VAL A 380 0.81 -29.59 19.29
C VAL A 380 1.34 -31.02 19.26
N GLY A 381 0.57 -31.97 18.74
CA GLY A 381 1.00 -33.35 18.53
C GLY A 381 2.27 -33.42 17.68
N LEU A 382 2.28 -32.76 16.52
CA LEU A 382 3.41 -32.73 15.58
C LEU A 382 4.66 -32.15 16.23
N LEU A 383 4.55 -30.99 16.88
CA LEU A 383 5.68 -30.38 17.58
C LEU A 383 6.19 -31.30 18.70
N SER A 384 5.30 -31.89 19.50
CA SER A 384 5.67 -32.82 20.58
C SER A 384 6.37 -34.08 20.06
N GLY A 385 5.93 -34.61 18.92
CA GLY A 385 6.57 -35.73 18.23
C GLY A 385 7.95 -35.37 17.66
N TYR A 386 8.06 -34.21 17.03
CA TYR A 386 9.31 -33.72 16.45
C TYR A 386 10.37 -33.46 17.53
N PHE A 387 10.05 -32.67 18.55
CA PHE A 387 10.96 -32.41 19.67
C PHE A 387 11.15 -33.63 20.58
N GLY A 388 10.21 -34.56 20.63
CA GLY A 388 10.38 -35.84 21.31
C GLY A 388 11.46 -36.70 20.65
N GLY A 389 11.56 -36.66 19.32
CA GLY A 389 12.57 -37.39 18.54
C GLY A 389 13.92 -36.68 18.52
N ASP A 390 13.95 -35.47 17.96
CA ASP A 390 15.21 -34.76 17.67
C ASP A 390 15.53 -33.63 18.67
N GLY A 391 14.57 -33.28 19.53
CA GLY A 391 14.74 -32.21 20.51
C GLY A 391 15.68 -32.56 21.66
N ASN A 392 16.38 -31.54 22.16
CA ASN A 392 17.24 -31.61 23.33
C ASN A 392 16.96 -30.45 24.30
N VAL A 393 16.92 -30.75 25.59
CA VAL A 393 16.76 -29.77 26.67
C VAL A 393 18.15 -29.32 27.12
N ALA A 394 18.54 -28.10 26.73
CA ALA A 394 19.79 -27.47 27.15
C ALA A 394 19.59 -26.66 28.44
N GLU A 395 20.69 -26.17 29.05
CA GLU A 395 20.66 -25.46 30.34
C GLU A 395 19.70 -24.26 30.39
N ARG A 396 19.47 -23.57 29.27
CA ARG A 396 18.60 -22.37 29.17
C ARG A 396 17.85 -22.28 27.84
N ALA A 397 17.54 -23.41 27.21
CA ALA A 397 16.83 -23.45 25.93
C ALA A 397 16.36 -24.87 25.58
N VAL A 398 15.39 -24.97 24.70
CA VAL A 398 15.12 -26.20 23.93
C VAL A 398 15.76 -26.05 22.55
N ARG A 399 16.35 -27.12 22.01
CA ARG A 399 16.97 -27.11 20.68
C ARG A 399 16.57 -28.32 19.85
N SER A 400 16.61 -28.19 18.52
CA SER A 400 16.56 -29.29 17.54
C SER A 400 17.49 -28.97 16.38
N SER A 401 17.79 -29.96 15.53
CA SER A 401 18.68 -29.79 14.38
C SER A 401 18.25 -30.64 13.19
N SER A 402 18.20 -30.04 12.01
CA SER A 402 17.80 -30.70 10.76
C SER A 402 18.81 -30.41 9.67
N THR A 403 19.00 -31.34 8.74
CA THR A 403 19.74 -31.06 7.50
C THR A 403 18.90 -30.28 6.49
N SER A 404 17.60 -30.14 6.73
CA SER A 404 16.70 -29.33 5.91
C SER A 404 16.37 -28.01 6.58
N GLU A 405 16.73 -26.91 5.92
CA GLU A 405 16.34 -25.55 6.27
C GLU A 405 14.81 -25.41 6.28
N ARG A 406 14.16 -25.90 5.23
CA ARG A 406 12.70 -25.83 5.03
C ARG A 406 11.92 -26.46 6.18
N LEU A 407 12.39 -27.59 6.71
CA LEU A 407 11.79 -28.21 7.90
C LEU A 407 11.94 -27.32 9.14
N THR A 408 13.12 -26.74 9.31
CA THR A 408 13.47 -25.91 10.47
C THR A 408 12.63 -24.64 10.50
N GLU A 409 12.49 -23.95 9.35
CA GLU A 409 11.63 -22.78 9.18
C GLU A 409 10.15 -23.12 9.42
N GLY A 410 9.66 -24.22 8.83
CA GLY A 410 8.28 -24.67 9.01
C GLY A 410 7.95 -25.01 10.46
N VAL A 411 8.86 -25.67 11.19
CA VAL A 411 8.70 -25.93 12.63
C VAL A 411 8.71 -24.62 13.41
N ALA A 412 9.53 -23.64 13.05
CA ALA A 412 9.55 -22.34 13.69
C ALA A 412 8.23 -21.57 13.49
N LEU A 413 7.62 -21.64 12.31
CA LEU A 413 6.28 -21.09 12.06
C LEU A 413 5.18 -21.80 12.86
N LEU A 414 5.21 -23.14 12.92
CA LEU A 414 4.26 -23.89 13.76
C LEU A 414 4.42 -23.57 15.26
N LEU A 415 5.64 -23.31 15.73
CA LEU A 415 5.88 -22.83 17.08
C LEU A 415 5.28 -21.43 17.29
N ALA A 416 5.46 -20.51 16.34
CA ALA A 416 4.85 -19.18 16.40
C ALA A 416 3.32 -19.28 16.49
N ARG A 417 2.68 -20.20 15.78
CA ARG A 417 1.23 -20.44 15.88
C ARG A 417 0.76 -20.80 17.29
N VAL A 418 1.54 -21.57 18.04
CA VAL A 418 1.24 -21.86 19.45
C VAL A 418 1.79 -20.79 20.41
N GLY A 419 2.29 -19.68 19.86
CA GLY A 419 2.85 -18.51 20.54
C GLY A 419 4.21 -18.75 21.18
N VAL A 420 4.98 -19.70 20.66
CA VAL A 420 6.36 -19.98 21.05
C VAL A 420 7.27 -19.46 19.95
N TYR A 421 8.04 -18.42 20.24
CA TYR A 421 9.02 -17.92 19.28
C TYR A 421 10.34 -18.72 19.36
N ALA A 422 10.96 -18.96 18.21
CA ALA A 422 12.23 -19.68 18.08
C ALA A 422 13.20 -18.93 17.17
N THR A 423 14.50 -19.04 17.49
CA THR A 423 15.60 -18.56 16.66
C THR A 423 16.19 -19.71 15.85
N LEU A 424 16.62 -19.41 14.64
CA LEU A 424 17.34 -20.29 13.74
C LEU A 424 18.86 -20.08 13.85
N GLY A 425 19.63 -20.91 13.15
CA GLY A 425 21.07 -20.77 13.04
C GLY A 425 21.68 -21.97 12.34
N GLU A 426 22.92 -21.86 11.90
CA GLU A 426 23.59 -22.92 11.15
C GLU A 426 24.81 -23.43 11.91
N GLN A 427 24.98 -24.76 11.96
CA GLN A 427 26.14 -25.41 12.54
C GLN A 427 26.57 -26.59 11.68
N ASP A 428 27.81 -26.54 11.17
CA ASP A 428 28.36 -27.50 10.22
C ASP A 428 27.45 -27.62 8.98
N ASP A 429 26.95 -28.82 8.64
CA ASP A 429 26.01 -29.05 7.54
C ASP A 429 24.54 -29.17 8.06
N SER A 430 24.21 -28.52 9.19
CA SER A 430 22.90 -28.62 9.83
C SER A 430 22.31 -27.28 10.25
N HIS A 431 21.00 -27.14 10.06
CA HIS A 431 20.18 -26.03 10.51
C HIS A 431 19.66 -26.33 11.91
N THR A 432 19.87 -25.41 12.84
CA THR A 432 19.49 -25.54 14.24
C THR A 432 18.34 -24.62 14.57
N LEU A 433 17.42 -25.10 15.38
CA LEU A 433 16.35 -24.31 15.95
C LEU A 433 16.53 -24.25 17.46
N ARG A 434 16.32 -23.07 18.03
CA ARG A 434 16.44 -22.83 19.46
C ARG A 434 15.23 -22.07 19.97
N VAL A 435 14.53 -22.65 20.94
CA VAL A 435 13.54 -21.95 21.77
C VAL A 435 14.26 -21.24 22.91
N PRO A 436 14.28 -19.89 22.96
CA PRO A 436 14.95 -19.15 24.02
C PRO A 436 14.32 -19.39 25.40
N ALA A 437 15.11 -19.22 26.48
CA ALA A 437 14.68 -19.46 27.86
C ALA A 437 13.31 -18.84 28.20
N LYS A 438 13.04 -17.62 27.73
CA LYS A 438 11.77 -16.90 27.92
C LYS A 438 10.55 -17.72 27.50
N PHE A 439 10.65 -18.44 26.39
CA PHE A 439 9.54 -19.18 25.80
C PHE A 439 9.48 -20.64 26.26
N VAL A 440 10.48 -21.12 27.03
CA VAL A 440 10.51 -22.50 27.54
C VAL A 440 9.29 -22.82 28.42
N PRO A 441 8.83 -21.96 29.35
CA PRO A 441 7.61 -22.25 30.11
C PRO A 441 6.38 -22.44 29.21
N ARG A 442 6.19 -21.56 28.22
CA ARG A 442 5.09 -21.65 27.26
C ARG A 442 5.21 -22.88 26.36
N PHE A 443 6.41 -23.24 25.95
CA PHE A 443 6.69 -24.49 25.22
C PHE A 443 6.37 -25.73 26.07
N ALA A 444 6.77 -25.74 27.35
CA ALA A 444 6.47 -26.85 28.26
C ALA A 444 4.97 -27.01 28.52
N GLU A 445 4.24 -25.91 28.61
CA GLU A 445 2.79 -25.89 28.82
C GLU A 445 2.01 -26.31 27.56
N ARG A 446 2.35 -25.73 26.40
CA ARG A 446 1.55 -25.90 25.17
C ARG A 446 1.99 -27.07 24.29
N VAL A 447 3.28 -27.40 24.26
CA VAL A 447 3.84 -28.44 23.37
C VAL A 447 4.29 -29.66 24.15
N GLY A 448 5.19 -29.46 25.12
CA GLY A 448 5.79 -30.52 25.92
C GLY A 448 6.70 -31.47 25.12
N MET A 449 7.31 -32.41 25.84
CA MET A 449 8.09 -33.51 25.28
C MET A 449 7.72 -34.82 25.97
N VAL A 450 8.06 -35.94 25.33
CA VAL A 450 7.75 -37.27 25.84
C VAL A 450 8.91 -37.82 26.68
N GLY A 451 8.56 -38.61 27.71
CA GLY A 451 9.49 -39.39 28.52
C GLY A 451 10.48 -38.55 29.33
N ASP A 452 11.74 -38.99 29.40
CA ASP A 452 12.75 -38.38 30.29
C ASP A 452 13.07 -36.93 29.90
N ARG A 453 13.05 -36.62 28.59
CA ARG A 453 13.21 -35.25 28.08
C ARG A 453 12.06 -34.35 28.53
N GLY A 454 10.84 -34.87 28.58
CA GLY A 454 9.68 -34.16 29.13
C GLY A 454 9.87 -33.78 30.60
N ALA A 455 10.41 -34.68 31.42
CA ALA A 455 10.70 -34.37 32.82
C ALA A 455 11.77 -33.26 32.96
N GLN A 456 12.84 -33.33 32.17
CA GLN A 456 13.88 -32.28 32.12
C GLN A 456 13.32 -30.94 31.68
N LEU A 457 12.42 -30.92 30.70
CA LEU A 457 11.76 -29.71 30.23
C LEU A 457 10.94 -29.04 31.32
N VAL A 458 10.19 -29.82 32.11
CA VAL A 458 9.39 -29.30 33.23
C VAL A 458 10.30 -28.72 34.33
N GLU A 459 11.41 -29.37 34.64
CA GLU A 459 12.41 -28.84 35.58
C GLU A 459 12.99 -27.51 35.07
N LEU A 460 13.42 -27.47 33.80
CA LEU A 460 13.94 -26.27 33.18
C LEU A 460 12.91 -25.13 33.18
N ALA A 461 11.66 -25.41 32.82
CA ALA A 461 10.58 -24.43 32.80
C ALA A 461 10.32 -23.82 34.19
N ALA A 462 10.44 -24.60 35.26
CA ALA A 462 10.30 -24.12 36.64
C ALA A 462 11.49 -23.25 37.10
N ASP A 463 12.67 -23.46 36.53
CA ASP A 463 13.89 -22.72 36.84
C ASP A 463 14.05 -21.41 36.04
N VAL A 464 13.22 -21.19 35.02
CA VAL A 464 13.22 -19.94 34.24
C VAL A 464 12.61 -18.82 35.10
N ASP A 465 13.42 -17.80 35.34
CA ASP A 465 12.98 -16.55 35.96
C ASP A 465 12.08 -15.76 34.98
N PRO A 466 10.76 -15.65 35.23
CA PRO A 466 9.85 -14.89 34.36
C PRO A 466 10.14 -13.39 34.40
N ASP A 467 10.84 -12.91 35.44
CA ASP A 467 11.18 -11.51 35.66
C ASP A 467 12.56 -11.12 35.10
N GLY A 468 13.30 -12.09 34.55
CA GLY A 468 14.63 -11.92 33.98
C GLY A 468 14.66 -10.96 32.77
N PRO A 469 15.84 -10.49 32.35
CA PRO A 469 15.97 -9.66 31.17
C PRO A 469 15.73 -10.46 29.88
N ASP A 470 14.84 -9.96 29.02
CA ASP A 470 14.56 -10.54 27.70
C ASP A 470 15.52 -9.97 26.63
N ALA A 471 16.27 -10.85 25.97
CA ALA A 471 17.18 -10.48 24.89
C ALA A 471 16.56 -10.63 23.50
N THR A 472 15.58 -11.51 23.32
CA THR A 472 15.08 -11.93 22.00
C THR A 472 13.76 -11.29 21.59
N ASP A 473 12.92 -10.89 22.55
CA ASP A 473 11.62 -10.24 22.30
C ASP A 473 11.67 -8.85 22.93
N GLN A 474 12.35 -7.95 22.22
CA GLN A 474 12.55 -6.56 22.60
C GLN A 474 11.63 -5.68 21.78
N ILE A 475 11.03 -4.70 22.45
CA ILE A 475 10.21 -3.66 21.85
C ILE A 475 11.13 -2.45 21.62
N PRO A 476 11.39 -2.07 20.36
CA PRO A 476 12.22 -0.93 20.01
C PRO A 476 11.42 0.37 19.94
N ASN A 477 12.11 1.51 19.89
CA ASN A 477 11.61 2.80 19.40
C ASN A 477 10.26 3.24 19.98
N PHE A 478 10.13 3.23 21.30
CA PHE A 478 8.93 3.68 22.01
C PHE A 478 8.91 5.19 22.33
N GLY A 479 9.84 5.95 21.74
CA GLY A 479 10.00 7.39 21.95
C GLY A 479 10.11 7.80 23.42
N ASP A 480 9.52 8.95 23.76
CA ASP A 480 9.44 9.47 25.12
C ASP A 480 8.21 8.93 25.92
N ALA A 481 7.44 8.00 25.33
CA ALA A 481 6.20 7.47 25.91
C ALA A 481 6.45 6.82 27.27
N LEU A 482 7.46 5.95 27.37
CA LEU A 482 7.83 5.28 28.62
C LEU A 482 8.27 6.29 29.70
N GLU A 483 9.03 7.33 29.34
CA GLU A 483 9.45 8.35 30.32
C GLU A 483 8.27 9.15 30.85
N THR A 484 7.32 9.47 29.98
CA THR A 484 6.11 10.23 30.29
C THR A 484 5.17 9.43 31.19
N ALA A 485 4.85 8.20 30.79
CA ALA A 485 4.02 7.26 31.57
C ALA A 485 4.63 6.99 32.96
N ALA A 486 5.93 6.70 33.02
CA ALA A 486 6.62 6.47 34.29
C ALA A 486 6.66 7.72 35.19
N ARG A 487 6.79 8.93 34.62
CA ARG A 487 6.76 10.18 35.38
C ARG A 487 5.38 10.44 35.97
N ALA A 488 4.31 10.15 35.22
CA ALA A 488 2.93 10.26 35.69
C ALA A 488 2.65 9.32 36.89
N ALA A 489 3.18 8.10 36.82
CA ALA A 489 3.08 7.10 37.89
C ALA A 489 4.02 7.35 39.09
N GLY A 490 5.00 8.26 38.97
CA GLY A 490 6.01 8.48 40.01
C GLY A 490 7.09 7.39 40.07
N ILE A 491 7.23 6.59 39.01
CA ILE A 491 8.24 5.54 38.90
C ILE A 491 9.64 6.18 38.86
N PRO A 492 10.61 5.74 39.69
CA PRO A 492 11.95 6.33 39.70
C PRO A 492 12.67 6.17 38.36
N GLN A 493 13.12 7.28 37.78
CA GLN A 493 13.82 7.33 36.49
C GLN A 493 14.99 6.34 36.37
N ARG A 494 15.71 6.05 37.47
CA ARG A 494 16.77 5.03 37.49
C ARG A 494 16.34 3.64 37.01
N GLN A 495 15.04 3.32 37.09
CA GLN A 495 14.48 2.03 36.69
C GLN A 495 14.23 1.95 35.17
N ILE A 496 13.99 3.08 34.51
CA ILE A 496 13.65 3.14 33.08
C ILE A 496 14.72 3.79 32.21
N ASN A 497 15.65 4.57 32.80
CA ASN A 497 16.70 5.31 32.09
C ASN A 497 17.48 4.47 31.08
N SER A 498 17.78 3.21 31.39
CA SER A 498 18.53 2.35 30.45
C SER A 498 17.68 1.91 29.26
N ALA A 499 16.37 1.74 29.44
CA ALA A 499 15.45 1.39 28.38
C ALA A 499 15.19 2.62 27.51
N ALA A 500 14.78 3.74 28.13
CA ALA A 500 14.47 4.99 27.44
C ALA A 500 15.66 5.52 26.62
N LYS A 501 16.89 5.51 27.18
CA LYS A 501 18.07 5.96 26.44
C LYS A 501 18.51 5.05 25.30
N ARG A 502 18.17 3.75 25.38
CA ARG A 502 18.52 2.79 24.33
C ARG A 502 17.37 2.57 23.34
N GLN A 503 16.21 3.17 23.60
CA GLN A 503 14.98 2.96 22.84
C GLN A 503 14.69 1.47 22.62
N ARG A 504 14.89 0.64 23.66
CA ARG A 504 14.55 -0.78 23.61
C ARG A 504 14.33 -1.38 25.00
N ILE A 505 13.36 -2.28 25.10
CA ILE A 505 13.00 -2.95 26.35
C ILE A 505 12.40 -4.33 26.07
N GLY A 506 12.70 -5.32 26.89
CA GLY A 506 12.04 -6.63 26.79
C GLY A 506 10.53 -6.54 27.05
N ARG A 507 9.71 -7.22 26.25
CA ARG A 507 8.24 -7.18 26.34
C ARG A 507 7.70 -7.50 27.74
N ASN A 508 8.22 -8.52 28.43
CA ASN A 508 7.75 -8.85 29.80
C ASN A 508 8.09 -7.76 30.81
N ARG A 509 9.20 -7.04 30.60
CA ARG A 509 9.58 -5.92 31.44
C ARG A 509 8.72 -4.70 31.14
N LEU A 510 8.37 -4.46 29.88
CA LEU A 510 7.47 -3.36 29.52
C LEU A 510 6.06 -3.62 30.07
N SER A 511 5.50 -4.81 29.87
CA SER A 511 4.20 -5.22 30.41
C SER A 511 4.08 -4.94 31.92
N ARG A 512 5.07 -5.32 32.72
CA ARG A 512 5.07 -5.02 34.16
C ARG A 512 5.15 -3.53 34.49
N LEU A 513 5.87 -2.75 33.69
CA LEU A 513 5.93 -1.30 33.87
C LEU A 513 4.59 -0.65 33.50
N VAL A 514 3.94 -1.11 32.44
CA VAL A 514 2.59 -0.71 32.03
C VAL A 514 1.58 -1.02 33.14
N GLU A 515 1.53 -2.26 33.64
CA GLU A 515 0.67 -2.64 34.77
C GLU A 515 0.96 -1.81 36.04
N GLN A 516 2.22 -1.47 36.29
CA GLN A 516 2.59 -0.62 37.42
C GLN A 516 2.10 0.82 37.21
N VAL A 517 2.25 1.37 36.01
CA VAL A 517 1.74 2.71 35.67
C VAL A 517 0.22 2.75 35.81
N GLU A 518 -0.50 1.76 35.28
CA GLU A 518 -1.95 1.64 35.45
C GLU A 518 -2.38 1.64 36.92
N ARG A 519 -1.65 0.89 37.76
CA ARG A 519 -1.96 0.75 39.19
C ARG A 519 -1.66 2.02 39.99
N GLU A 520 -0.61 2.75 39.63
CA GLU A 520 -0.10 3.89 40.40
C GLU A 520 -0.66 5.24 39.93
N THR A 521 -1.21 5.32 38.73
CA THR A 521 -1.73 6.58 38.16
C THR A 521 -3.24 6.72 38.40
N ALA A 522 -3.68 7.89 38.86
CA ALA A 522 -5.11 8.15 39.11
C ALA A 522 -5.90 8.55 37.84
N VAL A 523 -5.21 9.04 36.82
CA VAL A 523 -5.76 9.41 35.50
C VAL A 523 -4.90 8.70 34.46
N ARG A 524 -5.51 7.91 33.59
CA ARG A 524 -4.80 7.13 32.55
C ARG A 524 -4.09 8.11 31.59
N PRO A 525 -2.75 8.02 31.43
CA PRO A 525 -2.03 8.82 30.44
C PRO A 525 -2.27 8.28 29.02
N ASP A 526 -2.44 9.16 28.03
CA ASP A 526 -2.60 8.78 26.62
C ASP A 526 -1.41 7.95 26.09
N THR A 527 -0.20 8.20 26.62
CA THR A 527 1.01 7.43 26.29
C THR A 527 0.97 5.97 26.76
N LEU A 528 0.01 5.60 27.62
CA LEU A 528 -0.11 4.24 28.12
C LEU A 528 -0.71 3.30 27.07
N ASP A 529 -1.69 3.78 26.30
CA ASP A 529 -2.37 3.00 25.26
C ASP A 529 -1.37 2.53 24.19
N VAL A 530 -0.42 3.41 23.84
CA VAL A 530 0.66 3.13 22.90
C VAL A 530 1.64 2.06 23.43
N LEU A 531 1.92 2.05 24.74
CA LEU A 531 2.79 1.05 25.35
C LEU A 531 2.07 -0.29 25.55
N GLU A 532 0.76 -0.26 25.79
CA GLU A 532 -0.10 -1.45 25.83
C GLU A 532 -0.17 -2.12 24.46
N GLN A 533 -0.40 -1.35 23.39
CA GLN A 533 -0.34 -1.84 22.02
C GLN A 533 0.98 -2.57 21.73
N ALA A 534 2.12 -1.96 22.10
CA ALA A 534 3.43 -2.57 21.91
C ALA A 534 3.61 -3.87 22.73
N VAL A 535 2.97 -3.97 23.89
CA VAL A 535 3.01 -5.17 24.76
C VAL A 535 2.13 -6.28 24.20
N ASP A 536 0.97 -5.92 23.64
CA ASP A 536 -0.05 -6.84 23.16
C ASP A 536 0.15 -7.27 21.70
N GLY A 537 1.03 -6.58 20.95
CA GLY A 537 1.30 -6.90 19.55
C GLY A 537 1.87 -8.31 19.33
N ASP A 538 1.59 -8.90 18.17
CA ASP A 538 1.96 -10.27 17.81
C ASP A 538 3.33 -10.37 17.11
N ALA A 539 3.90 -9.24 16.70
CA ALA A 539 5.21 -9.18 16.06
C ALA A 539 6.36 -9.21 17.06
N VAL A 540 7.38 -10.03 16.80
CA VAL A 540 8.70 -9.93 17.43
C VAL A 540 9.57 -9.04 16.55
N TRP A 541 10.01 -7.92 17.10
CA TRP A 541 10.91 -7.01 16.41
C TRP A 541 12.35 -7.51 16.52
N GLU A 542 12.98 -7.71 15.37
CA GLU A 542 14.33 -8.25 15.27
C GLU A 542 15.28 -7.28 14.58
N ARG A 543 16.54 -7.29 15.00
CA ARG A 543 17.56 -6.47 14.35
C ARG A 543 18.13 -7.16 13.12
N ILE A 544 18.47 -6.36 12.13
CA ILE A 544 19.25 -6.77 10.98
C ILE A 544 20.70 -7.03 11.42
N GLU A 545 21.17 -8.25 11.22
CA GLU A 545 22.55 -8.67 11.45
C GLU A 545 23.43 -8.39 10.24
N SER A 546 22.93 -8.67 9.03
CA SER A 546 23.66 -8.41 7.78
C SER A 546 22.74 -8.04 6.62
N VAL A 547 23.27 -7.25 5.69
CA VAL A 547 22.65 -6.91 4.40
C VAL A 547 23.69 -7.17 3.32
N GLU A 548 23.40 -8.10 2.42
CA GLU A 548 24.29 -8.52 1.34
C GLU A 548 23.60 -8.37 -0.02
N THR A 549 24.37 -8.10 -1.07
CA THR A 549 23.85 -8.10 -2.44
C THR A 549 24.05 -9.47 -3.09
N VAL A 550 23.01 -10.04 -3.68
CA VAL A 550 23.01 -11.35 -4.35
C VAL A 550 22.44 -11.25 -5.77
N GLU A 551 22.86 -12.14 -6.66
CA GLU A 551 22.29 -12.24 -8.01
C GLU A 551 20.93 -12.96 -7.97
N PRO A 552 19.93 -12.54 -8.76
CA PRO A 552 18.66 -13.26 -8.83
C PRO A 552 18.84 -14.63 -9.52
N GLU A 553 18.18 -15.66 -9.00
CA GLU A 553 18.20 -17.00 -9.61
C GLU A 553 17.18 -17.15 -10.75
N GLY A 554 16.17 -16.26 -10.81
CA GLY A 554 15.08 -16.29 -11.78
C GLY A 554 14.99 -15.04 -12.65
N GLU A 555 14.28 -15.15 -13.77
CA GLU A 555 14.05 -14.04 -14.71
C GLU A 555 13.02 -13.02 -14.20
N ARG A 556 12.26 -13.37 -13.16
CA ARG A 556 11.13 -12.59 -12.65
C ARG A 556 11.14 -12.48 -11.13
N VAL A 557 10.62 -11.37 -10.63
CA VAL A 557 10.30 -11.10 -9.23
C VAL A 557 8.79 -10.83 -9.10
N TYR A 558 8.27 -11.02 -7.89
CA TYR A 558 6.84 -11.13 -7.62
C TYR A 558 6.45 -10.31 -6.40
N ASP A 559 5.19 -9.90 -6.35
CA ASP A 559 4.63 -9.17 -5.22
C ASP A 559 3.13 -9.47 -5.07
N LEU A 560 2.60 -9.20 -3.88
CA LEU A 560 1.16 -9.27 -3.56
C LEU A 560 0.67 -7.87 -3.22
N SER A 561 -0.59 -7.54 -3.48
CA SER A 561 -1.25 -6.39 -2.84
C SER A 561 -2.24 -6.92 -1.81
N VAL A 562 -2.16 -6.42 -0.58
CA VAL A 562 -2.89 -6.95 0.59
C VAL A 562 -3.58 -5.79 1.30
N ALA A 563 -4.88 -5.94 1.58
CA ALA A 563 -5.68 -4.91 2.23
C ALA A 563 -5.09 -4.48 3.60
N GLY A 564 -4.97 -3.18 3.84
CA GLY A 564 -4.49 -2.61 5.11
C GLY A 564 -3.10 -1.99 4.99
N LEU A 565 -2.15 -2.37 5.85
CA LEU A 565 -0.76 -1.89 5.79
C LEU A 565 0.05 -2.48 4.63
N GLU A 566 -0.59 -3.13 3.66
CA GLU A 566 0.11 -3.72 2.51
C GLU A 566 1.26 -4.65 2.92
N THR A 567 1.06 -5.52 3.92
CA THR A 567 2.10 -6.47 4.32
C THR A 567 1.71 -7.92 4.14
N PHE A 568 2.70 -8.80 3.90
CA PHE A 568 2.55 -10.25 3.96
C PHE A 568 3.71 -10.92 4.69
N THR A 569 3.49 -12.17 5.11
CA THR A 569 4.47 -12.97 5.86
C THR A 569 5.12 -14.02 4.98
N THR A 570 6.45 -14.08 5.00
CA THR A 570 7.22 -15.11 4.29
C THR A 570 7.27 -16.44 5.03
N GLY A 571 7.78 -17.49 4.39
CA GLY A 571 7.99 -18.81 4.98
C GLY A 571 9.03 -18.82 6.09
N SER A 572 9.95 -17.85 6.09
CA SER A 572 10.85 -17.59 7.21
C SER A 572 10.19 -16.76 8.31
N GLY A 573 8.89 -16.42 8.20
CA GLY A 573 8.13 -15.67 9.21
C GLY A 573 8.44 -14.17 9.26
N VAL A 574 9.28 -13.67 8.36
CA VAL A 574 9.58 -12.23 8.22
C VAL A 574 8.39 -11.56 7.55
N VAL A 575 7.99 -10.39 8.05
CA VAL A 575 6.91 -9.59 7.45
C VAL A 575 7.51 -8.54 6.53
N THR A 576 7.02 -8.48 5.29
CA THR A 576 7.43 -7.52 4.26
C THR A 576 6.28 -6.60 3.87
N HIS A 577 6.61 -5.50 3.20
CA HIS A 577 5.64 -4.54 2.67
C HIS A 577 5.59 -4.63 1.14
N ASN A 578 4.40 -4.43 0.57
CA ASN A 578 4.17 -4.49 -0.86
C ASN A 578 4.65 -3.24 -1.56
N THR A 579 4.65 -3.30 -2.89
CA THR A 579 4.64 -2.14 -3.78
C THR A 579 3.43 -1.27 -3.51
N MET A 580 3.65 -0.03 -3.07
CA MET A 580 2.63 1.01 -3.10
C MET A 580 2.14 1.17 -4.55
N ASN A 581 0.86 0.92 -4.78
CA ASN A 581 0.14 1.53 -5.87
C ASN A 581 -1.34 1.67 -5.49
N THR A 582 -1.74 2.93 -5.29
CA THR A 582 -3.09 3.47 -5.59
C THR A 582 -4.28 2.67 -5.07
N PHE A 583 -4.54 2.79 -3.77
CA PHE A 583 -5.80 2.33 -3.17
C PHE A 583 -6.99 3.17 -3.61
N HIS A 584 -7.80 2.56 -4.47
CA HIS A 584 -9.24 2.67 -4.62
C HIS A 584 -9.95 3.70 -3.72
N TYR A 585 -10.43 4.77 -4.37
CA TYR A 585 -11.63 5.47 -3.94
C TYR A 585 -12.69 4.43 -3.57
N ALA A 586 -13.33 4.54 -2.40
CA ALA A 586 -14.28 3.56 -1.84
C ALA A 586 -15.58 3.35 -2.67
N GLY A 587 -15.54 3.63 -3.97
CA GLY A 587 -16.67 3.53 -4.88
C GLY A 587 -16.38 3.45 -6.38
N VAL A 588 -15.13 3.54 -6.85
CA VAL A 588 -14.80 3.56 -8.29
C VAL A 588 -13.73 2.50 -8.62
N ALA A 589 -14.10 1.22 -8.48
CA ALA A 589 -13.20 0.09 -8.74
C ALA A 589 -12.83 -0.12 -10.23
N GLU A 590 -13.32 0.72 -11.16
CA GLU A 590 -13.14 0.55 -12.61
C GLU A 590 -12.23 1.60 -13.29
N ILE A 591 -11.79 2.65 -12.59
CA ILE A 591 -10.96 3.73 -13.15
C ILE A 591 -9.68 3.87 -12.33
N ASP A 592 -8.53 3.79 -12.99
CA ASP A 592 -7.22 3.97 -12.37
C ASP A 592 -6.92 5.47 -12.19
N VAL A 593 -6.71 5.89 -10.93
CA VAL A 593 -6.41 7.28 -10.55
C VAL A 593 -5.09 7.28 -9.79
N THR A 594 -4.23 8.28 -10.00
CA THR A 594 -2.97 8.51 -9.29
C THR A 594 -3.31 9.09 -7.93
N GLN A 595 -2.89 8.39 -6.88
CA GLN A 595 -3.18 8.73 -5.49
C GLN A 595 -1.90 8.66 -4.65
N GLY A 596 -2.01 9.12 -3.41
CA GLY A 596 -0.90 9.17 -2.46
C GLY A 596 0.18 10.18 -2.86
N LEU A 597 1.44 9.85 -2.54
CA LEU A 597 2.55 10.77 -2.71
C LEU A 597 2.82 11.21 -4.16
N PRO A 598 2.72 10.35 -5.20
CA PRO A 598 2.80 10.79 -6.59
C PRO A 598 1.81 11.91 -6.91
N ARG A 599 0.56 11.79 -6.44
CA ARG A 599 -0.49 12.79 -6.64
C ARG A 599 -0.20 14.10 -5.92
N LEU A 600 0.30 14.03 -4.68
CA LEU A 600 0.77 15.21 -3.94
C LEU A 600 1.90 15.93 -4.68
N ILE A 601 2.84 15.19 -5.25
CA ILE A 601 3.94 15.75 -6.04
C ILE A 601 3.38 16.45 -7.28
N GLU A 602 2.44 15.84 -8.00
CA GLU A 602 1.80 16.46 -9.17
C GLU A 602 1.15 17.81 -8.83
N LEU A 603 0.42 17.86 -7.71
CA LEU A 603 -0.25 19.08 -7.24
C LEU A 603 0.75 20.15 -6.84
N VAL A 604 1.73 19.81 -6.00
CA VAL A 604 2.75 20.75 -5.49
C VAL A 604 3.68 21.28 -6.58
N ASP A 605 4.02 20.44 -7.56
CA ASP A 605 4.77 20.85 -8.76
C ASP A 605 3.89 21.55 -9.80
N ALA A 606 2.59 21.68 -9.54
CA ALA A 606 1.60 22.27 -10.42
C ALA A 606 1.71 21.72 -11.86
N ARG A 607 1.79 20.39 -12.00
CA ARG A 607 1.87 19.75 -13.33
C ARG A 607 0.66 20.14 -14.18
N LYS A 608 0.92 20.41 -15.47
CA LYS A 608 -0.12 20.89 -16.41
C LYS A 608 -1.15 19.83 -16.76
N GLU A 609 -0.70 18.58 -16.82
CA GLU A 609 -1.49 17.39 -17.09
C GLU A 609 -1.14 16.40 -15.97
N PRO A 610 -2.11 15.95 -15.18
CA PRO A 610 -1.90 14.89 -14.19
C PRO A 610 -1.68 13.55 -14.91
N ASP A 611 -1.02 12.60 -14.25
CA ASP A 611 -0.67 11.33 -14.91
C ASP A 611 -1.91 10.45 -15.15
N THR A 612 -2.99 10.64 -14.37
CA THR A 612 -4.33 10.07 -14.61
C THR A 612 -5.43 11.13 -14.45
N PRO A 613 -5.77 11.84 -15.52
CA PRO A 613 -6.84 12.83 -15.48
C PRO A 613 -8.21 12.15 -15.30
N MET A 614 -9.06 12.73 -14.46
CA MET A 614 -10.44 12.26 -14.25
C MET A 614 -11.41 13.42 -14.01
N MET A 615 -12.68 13.20 -14.33
CA MET A 615 -13.78 14.10 -14.00
C MET A 615 -14.89 13.36 -13.28
N THR A 616 -15.52 14.05 -12.34
CA THR A 616 -16.77 13.64 -11.70
C THR A 616 -17.87 14.53 -12.24
N VAL A 617 -18.69 13.98 -13.13
CA VAL A 617 -19.70 14.70 -13.90
C VAL A 617 -21.08 14.39 -13.32
N HIS A 618 -21.67 15.40 -12.69
CA HIS A 618 -23.03 15.34 -12.16
C HIS A 618 -24.04 15.67 -13.26
N LEU A 619 -25.25 15.13 -13.15
CA LEU A 619 -26.30 15.29 -14.17
C LEU A 619 -27.47 16.15 -13.64
N GLU A 620 -28.18 16.83 -14.54
CA GLU A 620 -29.34 17.67 -14.20
C GLU A 620 -30.68 16.97 -14.46
N GLY A 621 -31.65 17.18 -13.56
CA GLY A 621 -33.06 16.83 -13.79
C GLY A 621 -33.29 15.35 -14.14
N GLU A 622 -33.92 15.10 -15.30
CA GLU A 622 -34.25 13.75 -15.76
C GLU A 622 -33.01 12.90 -16.06
N TYR A 623 -31.88 13.52 -16.41
CA TYR A 623 -30.61 12.84 -16.67
C TYR A 623 -30.02 12.19 -15.42
N ALA A 624 -30.25 12.80 -14.25
CA ALA A 624 -29.80 12.26 -12.96
C ALA A 624 -30.65 11.10 -12.44
N THR A 625 -31.92 10.99 -12.85
CA THR A 625 -32.84 9.98 -12.32
C THR A 625 -33.10 8.81 -13.26
N GLU A 626 -32.91 9.01 -14.56
CA GLU A 626 -33.19 8.01 -15.59
C GLU A 626 -31.91 7.50 -16.25
N ARG A 627 -31.62 6.20 -16.07
CA ARG A 627 -30.41 5.56 -16.62
C ARG A 627 -30.27 5.71 -18.14
N GLU A 628 -31.38 5.60 -18.87
CA GLU A 628 -31.37 5.73 -20.34
C GLU A 628 -30.93 7.14 -20.77
N ARG A 629 -31.34 8.17 -20.03
CA ARG A 629 -30.97 9.57 -20.29
C ARG A 629 -29.52 9.83 -19.88
N ALA A 630 -29.06 9.29 -18.75
CA ALA A 630 -27.65 9.34 -18.36
C ALA A 630 -26.72 8.73 -19.41
N HIS A 631 -27.12 7.62 -20.05
CA HIS A 631 -26.38 7.00 -21.15
C HIS A 631 -26.25 7.91 -22.39
N GLU A 632 -27.23 8.78 -22.65
CA GLU A 632 -27.11 9.77 -23.74
C GLU A 632 -25.94 10.73 -23.49
N VAL A 633 -25.70 11.12 -22.24
CA VAL A 633 -24.60 12.00 -21.85
C VAL A 633 -23.26 11.25 -21.93
N VAL A 634 -23.23 9.99 -21.49
CA VAL A 634 -22.04 9.12 -21.67
C VAL A 634 -21.59 9.08 -23.12
N TRP A 635 -22.49 8.87 -24.08
CA TRP A 635 -22.11 8.80 -25.49
C TRP A 635 -21.66 10.13 -26.10
N LYS A 636 -22.00 11.26 -25.48
CA LYS A 636 -21.50 12.58 -25.88
C LYS A 636 -20.09 12.82 -25.34
N ILE A 637 -19.75 12.23 -24.19
CA ILE A 637 -18.45 12.40 -23.52
C ILE A 637 -17.42 11.36 -24.02
N GLU A 638 -17.78 10.08 -24.04
CA GLU A 638 -16.86 8.97 -24.29
C GLU A 638 -16.34 8.92 -25.74
N ALA A 639 -15.01 8.92 -25.90
CA ALA A 639 -14.35 8.78 -27.19
C ALA A 639 -14.68 7.44 -27.85
N THR A 640 -15.26 7.52 -29.05
CA THR A 640 -15.61 6.36 -29.87
C THR A 640 -14.58 6.21 -31.00
N ARG A 641 -13.70 5.21 -30.86
CA ARG A 641 -12.68 4.85 -31.86
C ARG A 641 -13.14 3.71 -32.77
N ILE A 642 -12.38 3.42 -33.82
CA ILE A 642 -12.75 2.43 -34.85
C ILE A 642 -13.08 1.04 -34.28
N LEU A 643 -12.36 0.62 -33.23
CA LEU A 643 -12.52 -0.69 -32.59
C LEU A 643 -13.86 -0.84 -31.86
N ALA A 644 -14.46 0.27 -31.41
CA ALA A 644 -15.80 0.26 -30.85
C ALA A 644 -16.88 0.17 -31.94
N LEU A 645 -16.57 0.60 -33.17
CA LEU A 645 -17.52 0.71 -34.28
C LEU A 645 -17.53 -0.53 -35.20
N GLY A 646 -16.47 -1.36 -35.19
CA GLY A 646 -16.42 -2.54 -36.04
C GLY A 646 -15.05 -3.23 -36.10
N ASP A 647 -14.96 -4.25 -36.97
CA ASP A 647 -13.78 -5.08 -37.14
C ASP A 647 -12.85 -4.52 -38.23
N VAL A 648 -11.56 -4.39 -37.91
CA VAL A 648 -10.52 -3.98 -38.87
C VAL A 648 -9.76 -5.21 -39.36
N SER A 649 -9.66 -5.37 -40.68
CA SER A 649 -8.92 -6.45 -41.32
C SER A 649 -7.96 -5.92 -42.39
N THR A 650 -6.78 -6.53 -42.49
CA THR A 650 -5.74 -6.07 -43.43
C THR A 650 -5.44 -7.16 -44.45
N ASN A 651 -5.62 -6.85 -45.72
CA ASN A 651 -5.27 -7.71 -46.84
C ASN A 651 -3.92 -7.27 -47.43
N VAL A 652 -2.87 -8.02 -47.08
CA VAL A 652 -1.50 -7.75 -47.55
C VAL A 652 -1.30 -8.10 -49.03
N ALA A 653 -2.13 -8.97 -49.61
CA ALA A 653 -2.03 -9.33 -51.03
C ALA A 653 -2.55 -8.21 -51.93
N ASP A 654 -3.65 -7.56 -51.51
CA ASP A 654 -4.28 -6.47 -52.25
C ASP A 654 -3.87 -5.07 -51.73
N MET A 655 -3.02 -5.01 -50.70
CA MET A 655 -2.55 -3.79 -50.02
C MET A 655 -3.71 -2.89 -49.59
N ARG A 656 -4.71 -3.47 -48.91
CA ARG A 656 -5.91 -2.77 -48.45
C ARG A 656 -6.23 -3.08 -47.00
N VAL A 657 -6.73 -2.07 -46.31
CA VAL A 657 -7.41 -2.17 -45.02
C VAL A 657 -8.91 -2.19 -45.32
N GLN A 658 -9.60 -3.14 -44.72
CA GLN A 658 -11.04 -3.31 -44.79
C GLN A 658 -11.61 -3.23 -43.38
N VAL A 659 -12.47 -2.25 -43.14
CA VAL A 659 -13.21 -2.07 -41.89
C VAL A 659 -14.65 -2.51 -42.11
N SER A 660 -15.14 -3.42 -41.27
CA SER A 660 -16.54 -3.89 -41.29
C SER A 660 -17.27 -3.30 -40.08
N LEU A 661 -18.13 -2.32 -40.31
CA LEU A 661 -18.85 -1.61 -39.26
C LEU A 661 -20.05 -2.42 -38.73
N ASN A 662 -20.30 -2.30 -37.43
CA ASN A 662 -21.42 -2.93 -36.74
C ASN A 662 -22.66 -2.01 -36.78
N GLU A 663 -23.76 -2.48 -37.37
CA GLU A 663 -24.99 -1.69 -37.50
C GLU A 663 -25.62 -1.31 -36.15
N ASP A 664 -25.55 -2.19 -35.15
CA ASP A 664 -26.18 -1.97 -33.85
C ASP A 664 -25.42 -0.91 -33.06
N THR A 665 -24.08 -0.99 -33.03
CA THR A 665 -23.26 0.03 -32.37
C THR A 665 -23.39 1.40 -33.03
N LEU A 666 -23.51 1.46 -34.36
CA LEU A 666 -23.76 2.71 -35.09
C LEU A 666 -25.12 3.31 -34.75
N ARG A 667 -26.17 2.49 -34.60
CA ARG A 667 -27.52 2.95 -34.21
C ARG A 667 -27.56 3.52 -32.79
N GLU A 668 -26.82 2.91 -31.87
CA GLU A 668 -26.71 3.39 -30.49
C GLU A 668 -25.92 4.71 -30.44
N ARG A 669 -24.77 4.78 -31.12
CA ARG A 669 -23.89 5.95 -31.08
C ARG A 669 -24.42 7.14 -31.87
N TRP A 670 -25.19 6.97 -32.96
CA TRP A 670 -25.81 8.06 -33.72
C TRP A 670 -27.33 8.09 -33.54
N PRO A 671 -27.87 8.87 -32.58
CA PRO A 671 -29.32 8.90 -32.37
C PRO A 671 -30.06 9.52 -33.55
N LYS A 672 -31.33 9.13 -33.71
CA LYS A 672 -32.21 9.65 -34.76
C LYS A 672 -32.40 11.15 -34.62
N VAL A 673 -32.21 11.86 -35.73
CA VAL A 673 -32.46 13.30 -35.80
C VAL A 673 -33.86 13.56 -36.38
N GLU A 674 -34.53 14.58 -35.84
CA GLU A 674 -35.76 15.10 -36.44
C GLU A 674 -35.44 15.83 -37.74
N THR A 675 -36.12 15.45 -38.81
CA THR A 675 -36.00 16.12 -40.11
C THR A 675 -36.67 17.51 -40.09
N ASP A 676 -36.35 18.37 -41.06
CA ASP A 676 -36.95 19.71 -41.21
C ASP A 676 -38.50 19.72 -41.27
N GLU A 677 -39.13 18.56 -41.49
CA GLU A 677 -40.58 18.37 -41.54
C GLU A 677 -41.17 17.88 -40.19
N GLY A 678 -40.36 17.74 -39.14
CA GLY A 678 -40.77 17.31 -37.79
C GLY A 678 -41.01 15.81 -37.64
N GLU A 679 -40.51 14.99 -38.57
CA GLU A 679 -40.55 13.52 -38.50
C GLU A 679 -39.16 12.97 -38.16
N LEU A 680 -39.11 11.98 -37.25
CA LEU A 680 -37.88 11.26 -36.92
C LEU A 680 -37.37 10.47 -38.14
N GLU A 681 -36.06 10.55 -38.41
CA GLU A 681 -35.46 9.83 -39.52
C GLU A 681 -35.68 8.30 -39.43
N SER A 682 -35.82 7.63 -40.58
CA SER A 682 -35.92 6.17 -40.63
C SER A 682 -34.58 5.50 -40.34
N ASP A 683 -34.59 4.27 -39.82
CA ASP A 683 -33.38 3.51 -39.44
C ASP A 683 -32.34 3.40 -40.57
N ALA A 684 -32.80 3.30 -41.83
CA ALA A 684 -31.91 3.24 -42.99
C ALA A 684 -31.18 4.57 -43.26
N VAL A 685 -31.83 5.70 -42.97
CA VAL A 685 -31.25 7.04 -43.14
C VAL A 685 -30.25 7.36 -42.02
N GLN A 686 -30.58 6.96 -40.79
CA GLN A 686 -29.69 7.06 -39.62
C GLN A 686 -28.38 6.28 -39.85
N LEU A 687 -28.49 5.02 -40.30
CA LEU A 687 -27.34 4.16 -40.54
C LEU A 687 -26.46 4.69 -41.67
N GLU A 688 -27.06 5.13 -42.78
CA GLU A 688 -26.33 5.73 -43.91
C GLU A 688 -25.59 7.01 -43.48
N ARG A 689 -26.20 7.84 -42.63
CA ARG A 689 -25.58 9.05 -42.07
C ARG A 689 -24.37 8.70 -41.19
N ALA A 690 -24.50 7.69 -40.32
CA ALA A 690 -23.42 7.25 -39.45
C ALA A 690 -22.23 6.70 -40.26
N ILE A 691 -22.50 5.84 -41.25
CA ILE A 691 -21.46 5.28 -42.14
C ILE A 691 -20.77 6.38 -42.93
N THR A 692 -21.54 7.36 -43.43
CA THR A 692 -21.01 8.51 -44.16
C THR A 692 -20.06 9.33 -43.29
N ALA A 693 -20.47 9.64 -42.06
CA ALA A 693 -19.64 10.39 -41.11
C ALA A 693 -18.33 9.66 -40.80
N VAL A 694 -18.40 8.36 -40.49
CA VAL A 694 -17.21 7.54 -40.20
C VAL A 694 -16.26 7.51 -41.39
N ALA A 695 -16.78 7.37 -42.60
CA ALA A 695 -15.95 7.33 -43.79
C ALA A 695 -15.31 8.69 -44.11
N GLU A 696 -16.05 9.81 -43.99
CA GLU A 696 -15.50 11.16 -44.18
C GLU A 696 -14.40 11.47 -43.16
N THR A 697 -14.63 11.18 -41.88
CA THR A 697 -13.60 11.35 -40.83
C THR A 697 -12.36 10.51 -41.11
N THR A 698 -12.53 9.29 -41.62
CA THR A 698 -11.40 8.42 -41.99
C THR A 698 -10.62 8.97 -43.18
N GLU A 699 -11.31 9.47 -44.22
CA GLU A 699 -10.69 10.09 -45.40
C GLU A 699 -9.90 11.34 -45.02
N ASP A 700 -10.49 12.22 -44.20
CA ASP A 700 -9.88 13.48 -43.79
C ASP A 700 -8.66 13.27 -42.88
N ALA A 701 -8.72 12.32 -41.95
CA ALA A 701 -7.63 12.05 -41.01
C ALA A 701 -6.45 11.31 -41.65
N LEU A 702 -6.72 10.30 -42.49
CA LEU A 702 -5.67 9.47 -43.11
C LEU A 702 -5.17 10.02 -44.46
N GLY A 703 -5.92 10.94 -45.08
CA GLY A 703 -5.57 11.51 -46.39
C GLY A 703 -5.61 10.49 -47.53
N VAL A 704 -6.43 9.44 -47.40
CA VAL A 704 -6.59 8.36 -48.39
C VAL A 704 -8.01 8.34 -48.95
N GLU A 705 -8.19 7.79 -50.15
CA GLU A 705 -9.52 7.60 -50.75
C GLU A 705 -10.19 6.34 -50.17
N VAL A 706 -11.37 6.49 -49.53
CA VAL A 706 -12.10 5.38 -48.90
C VAL A 706 -13.26 4.94 -49.80
N THR A 707 -13.20 3.69 -50.25
CA THR A 707 -14.30 3.06 -50.99
C THR A 707 -15.32 2.48 -50.01
N ARG A 708 -16.59 2.86 -50.19
CA ARG A 708 -17.70 2.45 -49.30
C ARG A 708 -18.55 1.38 -49.99
N SER A 709 -18.91 0.32 -49.27
CA SER A 709 -19.81 -0.74 -49.73
C SER A 709 -20.68 -1.21 -48.58
N ASP A 710 -21.90 -0.67 -48.48
CA ASP A 710 -22.81 -0.86 -47.34
C ASP A 710 -22.10 -0.53 -46.00
N THR A 711 -21.90 -1.52 -45.12
CA THR A 711 -21.21 -1.36 -43.83
C THR A 711 -19.70 -1.53 -43.91
N VAL A 712 -19.14 -1.74 -45.11
CA VAL A 712 -17.71 -2.01 -45.30
C VAL A 712 -16.99 -0.79 -45.90
N LEU A 713 -15.90 -0.38 -45.26
CA LEU A 713 -14.99 0.66 -45.74
C LEU A 713 -13.67 0.03 -46.18
N GLU A 714 -13.20 0.34 -47.38
CA GLU A 714 -11.91 -0.12 -47.92
C GLU A 714 -11.01 1.05 -48.31
N PHE A 715 -9.75 1.02 -47.88
CA PHE A 715 -8.74 2.00 -48.28
C PHE A 715 -7.33 1.37 -48.25
N GLY A 716 -6.34 2.06 -48.80
CA GLY A 716 -4.96 1.57 -48.84
C GLY A 716 -3.99 2.64 -49.34
N PRO A 717 -2.68 2.40 -49.27
CA PRO A 717 -1.68 3.38 -49.68
C PRO A 717 -1.71 3.61 -51.20
N GLU A 718 -1.44 4.84 -51.64
CA GLU A 718 -1.39 5.20 -53.07
C GLU A 718 -0.35 4.38 -53.86
N GLN A 719 0.73 3.96 -53.18
CA GLN A 719 1.75 3.08 -53.71
C GLN A 719 1.83 1.79 -52.86
N PRO A 720 2.04 0.61 -53.47
CA PRO A 720 2.10 -0.65 -52.73
C PRO A 720 3.33 -0.71 -51.82
N SER A 721 3.13 -0.34 -50.56
CA SER A 721 4.14 -0.33 -49.50
C SER A 721 3.57 -0.99 -48.25
N TYR A 722 4.19 -2.09 -47.82
CA TYR A 722 3.80 -2.78 -46.60
C TYR A 722 3.95 -1.90 -45.36
N ARG A 723 4.96 -1.01 -45.34
CA ARG A 723 5.20 -0.09 -44.23
C ARG A 723 4.10 0.95 -44.13
N GLU A 724 3.69 1.54 -45.25
CA GLU A 724 2.62 2.54 -45.28
C GLU A 724 1.27 1.92 -44.92
N LEU A 725 1.02 0.68 -45.36
CA LEU A 725 -0.17 -0.06 -44.95
C LEU A 725 -0.25 -0.27 -43.44
N LEU A 726 0.86 -0.63 -42.78
CA LEU A 726 0.90 -0.76 -41.32
C LEU A 726 0.72 0.58 -40.62
N GLN A 727 1.32 1.66 -41.14
CA GLN A 727 1.12 3.01 -40.59
C GLN A 727 -0.34 3.45 -40.66
N LEU A 728 -1.01 3.23 -41.80
CA LEU A 728 -2.44 3.53 -41.95
C LEU A 728 -3.32 2.74 -40.97
N VAL A 729 -2.95 1.50 -40.63
CA VAL A 729 -3.68 0.70 -39.62
C VAL A 729 -3.48 1.25 -38.22
N GLU A 730 -2.26 1.66 -37.86
CA GLU A 730 -2.01 2.29 -36.55
C GLU A 730 -2.69 3.66 -36.43
N GLU A 731 -2.57 4.50 -37.46
CA GLU A 731 -3.25 5.81 -37.50
C GLU A 731 -4.77 5.65 -37.43
N LEU A 732 -5.36 4.65 -38.12
CA LEU A 732 -6.79 4.37 -38.05
C LEU A 732 -7.28 4.08 -36.62
N ARG A 733 -6.45 3.42 -35.80
CA ARG A 733 -6.81 3.05 -34.42
C ARG A 733 -6.90 4.24 -33.48
N GLU A 734 -6.18 5.32 -33.78
CA GLU A 734 -6.10 6.52 -32.95
C GLU A 734 -7.24 7.51 -33.26
N ILE A 735 -7.87 7.42 -34.43
CA ILE A 735 -8.95 8.34 -34.85
C ILE A 735 -10.17 8.21 -33.94
N VAL A 736 -10.60 9.36 -33.42
CA VAL A 736 -11.86 9.52 -32.68
C VAL A 736 -12.96 9.96 -33.64
N TYR A 737 -14.03 9.17 -33.70
CA TYR A 737 -15.17 9.41 -34.61
C TYR A 737 -16.31 10.19 -33.95
N LYS A 738 -16.42 10.08 -32.62
CA LYS A 738 -17.44 10.74 -31.80
C LYS A 738 -16.99 10.80 -30.34
N GLY A 739 -17.48 11.77 -29.58
CA GLY A 739 -17.09 11.98 -28.18
C GLY A 739 -15.99 13.01 -28.03
N ILE A 740 -15.49 13.18 -26.81
CA ILE A 740 -14.36 14.06 -26.50
C ILE A 740 -13.07 13.23 -26.59
N GLU A 741 -12.07 13.69 -27.33
CA GLU A 741 -10.86 12.92 -27.65
C GLU A 741 -10.06 12.55 -26.40
N GLU A 742 -10.04 13.46 -25.43
CA GLU A 742 -9.31 13.38 -24.18
C GLU A 742 -9.98 12.46 -23.15
N VAL A 743 -11.20 11.96 -23.41
CA VAL A 743 -11.94 11.08 -22.49
C VAL A 743 -12.09 9.68 -23.09
N SER A 744 -11.27 8.73 -22.60
CA SER A 744 -11.20 7.36 -23.12
C SER A 744 -12.41 6.52 -22.71
N ARG A 745 -12.90 6.68 -21.48
CA ARG A 745 -13.97 5.86 -20.89
C ARG A 745 -14.83 6.66 -19.92
N VAL A 746 -16.11 6.28 -19.82
CA VAL A 746 -17.05 6.88 -18.85
C VAL A 746 -17.83 5.78 -18.13
N VAL A 747 -17.83 5.82 -16.80
CA VAL A 747 -18.53 4.87 -15.91
C VAL A 747 -19.73 5.57 -15.28
N ILE A 748 -20.91 4.94 -15.34
CA ILE A 748 -22.14 5.44 -14.70
C ILE A 748 -22.30 4.78 -13.34
N ARG A 749 -22.43 5.58 -12.28
CA ARG A 749 -22.75 5.11 -10.94
C ARG A 749 -24.03 5.76 -10.42
N LYS A 750 -24.71 5.08 -9.51
CA LYS A 750 -25.86 5.61 -8.78
C LYS A 750 -25.42 5.90 -7.34
N GLU A 751 -25.53 7.15 -6.91
CA GLU A 751 -25.06 7.63 -5.60
C GLU A 751 -26.22 8.16 -4.76
N GLU A 752 -26.17 7.96 -3.46
CA GLU A 752 -27.13 8.53 -2.51
C GLU A 752 -26.67 9.94 -2.14
N VAL A 753 -27.43 10.96 -2.55
CA VAL A 753 -27.12 12.34 -2.22
C VAL A 753 -27.83 12.70 -0.92
N GLU A 754 -27.07 13.02 0.13
CA GLU A 754 -27.59 13.71 1.30
C GLU A 754 -27.78 15.20 0.95
N ASP A 755 -29.00 15.70 1.14
CA ASP A 755 -29.44 17.05 0.71
C ASP A 755 -28.68 18.14 1.49
N ALA A 756 -27.47 18.46 1.04
CA ALA A 756 -26.64 19.52 1.59
C ALA A 756 -27.15 20.88 1.09
N GLY A 757 -28.17 21.39 1.76
CA GLY A 757 -28.44 22.82 1.85
C GLY A 757 -29.05 23.46 0.60
N ALA A 758 -30.33 23.77 0.72
CA ALA A 758 -31.06 24.75 -0.08
C ALA A 758 -30.19 25.91 -0.58
N GLY A 759 -30.03 26.01 -1.89
CA GLY A 759 -29.69 27.27 -2.55
C GLY A 759 -30.77 28.31 -2.23
N GLU A 760 -30.33 29.51 -1.86
CA GLU A 760 -31.16 30.69 -1.65
C GLU A 760 -31.84 31.11 -2.97
N ASP A 761 -32.90 30.43 -3.41
CA ASP A 761 -33.94 30.97 -4.29
C ASP A 761 -35.06 29.95 -4.53
N GLY A 762 -36.04 29.91 -3.61
CA GLY A 762 -37.32 29.25 -3.88
C GLY A 762 -37.94 28.57 -2.67
N ALA A 763 -39.06 29.11 -2.19
CA ALA A 763 -39.85 28.56 -1.10
C ALA A 763 -40.30 27.11 -1.35
N GLY A 764 -39.66 26.16 -0.69
CA GLY A 764 -40.10 24.78 -0.51
C GLY A 764 -39.89 24.36 0.94
N GLU A 765 -40.94 23.88 1.59
CA GLU A 765 -40.91 23.41 2.97
C GLU A 765 -39.87 22.28 3.12
N ALA A 766 -39.05 22.36 4.18
CA ALA A 766 -38.19 21.26 4.62
C ALA A 766 -39.07 20.05 4.96
N GLY A 767 -39.21 19.14 3.99
CA GLY A 767 -39.78 17.81 4.20
C GLY A 767 -38.69 16.86 4.64
N ASP A 768 -39.01 15.96 5.56
CA ASP A 768 -38.18 14.82 5.96
C ASP A 768 -37.61 14.13 4.71
N GLY A 769 -36.32 14.34 4.43
CA GLY A 769 -35.67 13.89 3.19
C GLY A 769 -35.20 12.46 3.31
N GLU A 770 -35.88 11.52 2.64
CA GLU A 770 -35.27 10.25 2.27
C GLU A 770 -34.10 10.54 1.30
N PRO A 771 -32.95 9.84 1.42
CA PRO A 771 -31.84 9.99 0.49
C PRO A 771 -32.32 9.78 -0.95
N ARG A 772 -31.98 10.70 -1.85
CA ARG A 772 -32.31 10.58 -3.27
C ARG A 772 -31.12 9.97 -3.99
N GLU A 773 -31.39 8.90 -4.72
CA GLU A 773 -30.39 8.25 -5.54
C GLU A 773 -30.28 8.96 -6.91
N GLU A 774 -29.11 9.48 -7.25
CA GLU A 774 -28.81 10.17 -8.51
C GLU A 774 -27.72 9.43 -9.30
N PHE A 775 -27.76 9.49 -10.63
CA PHE A 775 -26.71 8.97 -11.50
C PHE A 775 -25.59 10.01 -11.68
N VAL A 776 -24.37 9.61 -11.38
CA VAL A 776 -23.13 10.39 -11.53
C VAL A 776 -22.21 9.65 -12.50
N LEU A 777 -21.52 10.40 -13.36
CA LEU A 777 -20.60 9.86 -14.36
C LEU A 777 -19.15 10.11 -13.91
N TYR A 778 -18.32 9.08 -13.95
CA TYR A 778 -16.88 9.19 -13.71
C TYR A 778 -16.14 8.96 -15.02
N THR A 779 -15.18 9.82 -15.34
CA THR A 779 -14.43 9.75 -16.61
C THR A 779 -12.99 9.35 -16.40
N GLU A 780 -12.46 8.54 -17.32
CA GLU A 780 -11.04 8.33 -17.52
C GLU A 780 -10.60 9.31 -18.61
N GLY A 781 -9.77 10.28 -18.24
CA GLY A 781 -9.51 11.48 -19.03
C GLY A 781 -10.27 12.71 -18.52
N SER A 782 -9.76 13.91 -18.85
CA SER A 782 -10.38 15.18 -18.50
C SER A 782 -10.44 16.14 -19.68
N ALA A 783 -11.60 16.76 -19.85
CA ALA A 783 -11.85 17.86 -20.76
C ALA A 783 -12.98 18.71 -20.17
N PHE A 784 -12.68 19.30 -19.02
CA PHE A 784 -13.68 19.91 -18.13
C PHE A 784 -14.53 20.96 -18.83
N GLY A 785 -13.91 21.87 -19.60
CA GLY A 785 -14.64 22.91 -20.33
C GLY A 785 -15.63 22.35 -21.37
N ASP A 786 -15.23 21.31 -22.11
CA ASP A 786 -16.09 20.68 -23.11
C ASP A 786 -17.21 19.87 -22.45
N ALA A 787 -16.92 19.19 -21.34
CA ALA A 787 -17.91 18.44 -20.57
C ALA A 787 -19.02 19.34 -20.01
N LEU A 788 -18.66 20.53 -19.50
CA LEU A 788 -19.63 21.50 -18.97
C LEU A 788 -20.58 22.06 -20.05
N ALA A 789 -20.20 22.02 -21.32
CA ALA A 789 -21.03 22.49 -22.44
C ALA A 789 -22.07 21.45 -22.89
N ILE A 790 -22.01 20.21 -22.39
CA ILE A 790 -22.89 19.13 -22.80
C ILE A 790 -24.26 19.24 -22.11
N GLU A 791 -25.32 19.26 -22.91
CA GLU A 791 -26.70 19.22 -22.42
C GLU A 791 -26.95 17.96 -21.57
N GLY A 792 -27.35 18.18 -20.32
CA GLY A 792 -27.60 17.16 -19.31
C GLY A 792 -26.57 17.14 -18.17
N VAL A 793 -25.42 17.80 -18.34
CA VAL A 793 -24.39 17.95 -17.31
C VAL A 793 -24.71 19.12 -16.37
N ASP A 794 -24.58 18.89 -15.07
CA ASP A 794 -24.73 19.90 -14.02
C ASP A 794 -23.42 20.65 -13.82
N ALA A 795 -23.36 21.86 -14.37
CA ALA A 795 -22.15 22.68 -14.33
C ALA A 795 -21.82 23.23 -12.94
N SER A 796 -22.75 23.17 -11.98
CA SER A 796 -22.56 23.69 -10.63
C SER A 796 -21.92 22.69 -9.67
N ARG A 797 -22.06 21.38 -9.97
CA ARG A 797 -21.54 20.28 -9.14
C ARG A 797 -20.41 19.48 -9.81
N THR A 798 -20.30 19.54 -11.14
CA THR A 798 -19.27 18.82 -11.88
C THR A 798 -17.87 19.36 -11.56
N THR A 799 -16.91 18.46 -11.32
CA THR A 799 -15.52 18.79 -10.97
C THR A 799 -14.52 17.91 -11.72
N CYS A 800 -13.24 18.31 -11.73
CA CYS A 800 -12.13 17.51 -12.26
C CYS A 800 -10.89 17.62 -11.39
N ASN A 801 -10.02 16.60 -11.48
CA ASN A 801 -8.78 16.56 -10.74
C ASN A 801 -7.65 17.39 -11.41
N ASN A 802 -7.86 17.90 -12.62
CA ASN A 802 -6.88 18.75 -13.30
C ASN A 802 -7.02 20.23 -12.86
N ILE A 803 -6.17 20.66 -11.93
CA ILE A 803 -6.17 22.02 -11.37
C ILE A 803 -6.02 23.13 -12.43
N HIS A 804 -5.34 22.87 -13.55
CA HIS A 804 -5.18 23.86 -14.63
C HIS A 804 -6.44 23.99 -15.48
N GLU A 805 -7.20 22.91 -15.66
CA GLU A 805 -8.52 22.98 -16.30
C GLU A 805 -9.50 23.78 -15.45
N ILE A 806 -9.57 23.49 -14.15
CA ILE A 806 -10.39 24.27 -13.20
C ILE A 806 -10.00 25.75 -13.24
N HIS A 807 -8.70 26.06 -13.21
CA HIS A 807 -8.23 27.45 -13.31
C HIS A 807 -8.66 28.15 -14.60
N ARG A 808 -8.61 27.44 -15.75
CA ARG A 808 -9.01 28.01 -17.05
C ARG A 808 -10.50 28.32 -17.12
N GLU A 809 -11.35 27.43 -16.59
CA GLU A 809 -12.80 27.53 -16.73
C GLU A 809 -13.48 28.29 -15.57
N LEU A 810 -13.05 28.08 -14.33
CA LEU A 810 -13.67 28.63 -13.12
C LEU A 810 -12.83 29.73 -12.42
N GLY A 811 -11.53 29.80 -12.72
CA GLY A 811 -10.63 30.83 -12.20
C GLY A 811 -9.80 30.42 -10.98
N VAL A 812 -9.03 31.37 -10.45
CA VAL A 812 -7.96 31.09 -9.47
C VAL A 812 -8.46 30.63 -8.10
N GLU A 813 -9.59 31.15 -7.61
CA GLU A 813 -10.14 30.73 -6.31
C GLU A 813 -10.70 29.30 -6.37
N ALA A 814 -11.32 28.93 -7.50
CA ALA A 814 -11.75 27.55 -7.71
C ALA A 814 -10.54 26.61 -7.75
N ALA A 815 -9.48 26.97 -8.47
CA ALA A 815 -8.26 26.19 -8.50
C ALA A 815 -7.57 26.09 -7.13
N ARG A 816 -7.57 27.17 -6.36
CA ARG A 816 -7.07 27.18 -4.97
C ARG A 816 -7.83 26.19 -4.10
N GLU A 817 -9.16 26.19 -4.19
CA GLU A 817 -9.99 25.26 -3.42
C GLU A 817 -9.78 23.81 -3.90
N THR A 818 -9.73 23.56 -5.20
CA THR A 818 -9.39 22.24 -5.75
C THR A 818 -8.03 21.75 -5.27
N ILE A 819 -7.01 22.61 -5.19
CA ILE A 819 -5.70 22.22 -4.61
C ILE A 819 -5.88 21.79 -3.15
N ILE A 820 -6.67 22.50 -2.35
CA ILE A 820 -6.90 22.16 -0.94
C ILE A 820 -7.64 20.82 -0.84
N ASP A 821 -8.77 20.69 -1.54
CA ASP A 821 -9.62 19.50 -1.49
C ASP A 821 -8.87 18.28 -1.99
N GLU A 822 -8.18 18.40 -3.13
CA GLU A 822 -7.42 17.28 -3.70
C GLU A 822 -6.25 16.88 -2.78
N THR A 823 -5.54 17.86 -2.20
CA THR A 823 -4.43 17.57 -1.27
C THR A 823 -4.95 16.94 0.01
N MET A 824 -6.10 17.39 0.53
CA MET A 824 -6.73 16.84 1.73
C MET A 824 -7.21 15.42 1.47
N ASN A 825 -7.97 15.19 0.39
CA ASN A 825 -8.42 13.87 -0.04
C ASN A 825 -7.23 12.92 -0.21
N THR A 826 -6.16 13.37 -0.87
CA THR A 826 -4.96 12.56 -1.07
C THR A 826 -4.26 12.20 0.25
N LEU A 827 -4.31 13.07 1.27
CA LEU A 827 -3.73 12.79 2.60
C LEU A 827 -4.63 11.87 3.44
N GLU A 828 -5.95 12.09 3.40
CA GLU A 828 -6.93 11.23 4.08
C GLU A 828 -6.88 9.80 3.53
N GLU A 829 -6.74 9.63 2.21
CA GLU A 829 -6.52 8.33 1.57
C GLU A 829 -5.27 7.60 2.07
N GLN A 830 -4.28 8.33 2.59
CA GLN A 830 -3.04 7.77 3.17
C GLN A 830 -3.14 7.56 4.69
N GLY A 831 -4.35 7.66 5.27
CA GLY A 831 -4.57 7.56 6.71
C GLY A 831 -4.00 8.74 7.51
N LEU A 832 -3.74 9.87 6.84
CA LEU A 832 -3.23 11.11 7.45
C LEU A 832 -4.36 12.14 7.68
N ASP A 833 -5.51 11.66 8.18
CA ASP A 833 -6.72 12.47 8.41
C ASP A 833 -6.50 13.61 9.44
N ASP A 834 -5.46 13.49 10.27
CA ASP A 834 -5.14 14.46 11.32
C ASP A 834 -4.36 15.69 10.82
N VAL A 835 -4.04 15.77 9.52
CA VAL A 835 -3.36 16.96 8.97
C VAL A 835 -4.29 18.17 9.02
N ASN A 836 -3.88 19.20 9.75
CA ASN A 836 -4.66 20.41 9.86
C ASN A 836 -4.75 21.11 8.50
N ILE A 837 -5.98 21.25 7.98
CA ILE A 837 -6.30 21.92 6.70
C ILE A 837 -5.62 23.28 6.52
N ARG A 838 -5.29 24.00 7.62
CA ARG A 838 -4.58 25.29 7.57
C ARG A 838 -3.19 25.18 6.92
N HIS A 839 -2.52 24.05 7.03
CA HIS A 839 -1.24 23.82 6.35
C HIS A 839 -1.45 23.77 4.83
N LEU A 840 -2.48 23.06 4.39
CA LEU A 840 -2.82 22.92 2.98
C LEU A 840 -3.31 24.24 2.39
N MET A 841 -4.13 24.97 3.16
CA MET A 841 -4.55 26.33 2.80
C MET A 841 -3.36 27.27 2.60
N LEU A 842 -2.35 27.22 3.48
CA LEU A 842 -1.15 28.06 3.33
C LEU A 842 -0.37 27.71 2.06
N VAL A 843 -0.25 26.41 1.75
CA VAL A 843 0.41 25.95 0.52
C VAL A 843 -0.36 26.41 -0.72
N ALA A 844 -1.67 26.18 -0.75
CA ALA A 844 -2.53 26.62 -1.85
C ALA A 844 -2.54 28.14 -2.03
N ASP A 845 -2.58 28.90 -0.93
CA ASP A 845 -2.52 30.37 -0.94
C ASP A 845 -1.19 30.86 -1.56
N ILE A 846 -0.08 30.21 -1.21
CA ILE A 846 1.25 30.56 -1.75
C ILE A 846 1.31 30.23 -3.25
N MET A 847 0.79 29.08 -3.66
CA MET A 847 0.74 28.63 -5.06
C MET A 847 -0.17 29.49 -5.95
N THR A 848 -1.15 30.19 -5.38
CA THR A 848 -2.14 30.96 -6.16
C THR A 848 -2.07 32.47 -5.94
N ALA A 849 -1.09 32.95 -5.15
CA ALA A 849 -1.01 34.34 -4.69
C ALA A 849 -0.95 35.40 -5.80
N GLU A 850 -0.37 35.07 -6.95
CA GLU A 850 -0.21 36.01 -8.08
C GLU A 850 -1.41 36.03 -9.05
N GLY A 851 -2.47 35.26 -8.76
CA GLY A 851 -3.63 35.12 -9.63
C GLY A 851 -3.44 34.08 -10.75
N THR A 852 -2.39 33.26 -10.65
CA THR A 852 -2.10 32.08 -11.49
C THR A 852 -1.59 30.96 -10.60
N ILE A 853 -1.64 29.70 -11.07
CA ILE A 853 -1.05 28.57 -10.35
C ILE A 853 0.47 28.54 -10.61
N GLU A 854 1.26 28.63 -9.55
CA GLU A 854 2.72 28.50 -9.57
C GLU A 854 3.16 27.24 -8.82
N SER A 855 4.20 26.58 -9.35
CA SER A 855 4.84 25.44 -8.67
C SER A 855 5.69 25.90 -7.50
N ILE A 856 5.81 25.06 -6.46
CA ILE A 856 6.64 25.39 -5.28
C ILE A 856 8.15 25.30 -5.61
N GLY A 857 8.50 24.46 -6.57
CA GLY A 857 9.87 24.16 -6.97
C GLY A 857 10.62 25.30 -7.68
N ARG A 858 11.74 24.94 -8.31
CA ARG A 858 12.72 25.88 -8.91
C ARG A 858 12.18 26.75 -10.04
N HIS A 859 11.07 26.36 -10.69
CA HIS A 859 10.50 27.10 -11.82
C HIS A 859 9.33 27.98 -11.43
N GLY A 860 8.89 27.96 -10.17
CA GLY A 860 7.87 28.85 -9.62
C GLY A 860 8.40 29.57 -8.39
N ILE A 861 7.71 29.44 -7.26
CA ILE A 861 7.85 30.26 -6.06
C ILE A 861 9.28 30.28 -5.49
N SER A 862 9.97 29.14 -5.47
CA SER A 862 11.34 29.10 -4.93
C SER A 862 12.37 29.72 -5.87
N GLY A 863 12.15 29.64 -7.19
CA GLY A 863 13.00 30.24 -8.21
C GLY A 863 12.75 31.73 -8.43
N SER A 864 11.57 32.24 -8.08
CA SER A 864 11.18 33.65 -8.19
C SER A 864 11.47 34.48 -6.93
N LYS A 865 12.03 33.88 -5.87
CA LYS A 865 12.41 34.62 -4.64
C LYS A 865 13.30 35.82 -4.96
N ASP A 866 12.95 36.99 -4.43
CA ASP A 866 13.70 38.23 -4.64
C ASP A 866 15.20 38.10 -4.27
N SER A 867 15.52 37.39 -3.18
CA SER A 867 16.90 37.20 -2.72
C SER A 867 17.70 36.28 -3.64
N VAL A 868 18.78 36.82 -4.20
CA VAL A 868 19.78 36.08 -4.99
C VAL A 868 20.43 34.99 -4.15
N LEU A 869 20.79 35.30 -2.90
CA LEU A 869 21.43 34.34 -2.00
C LEU A 869 20.49 33.20 -1.62
N ALA A 870 19.20 33.48 -1.42
CA ALA A 870 18.19 32.46 -1.17
C ALA A 870 17.99 31.53 -2.37
N ARG A 871 17.89 32.09 -3.59
CA ARG A 871 17.81 31.29 -4.84
C ARG A 871 19.06 30.43 -5.03
N ALA A 872 20.24 31.03 -4.91
CA ALA A 872 21.52 30.35 -5.11
C ALA A 872 21.81 29.25 -4.07
N ALA A 873 21.30 29.39 -2.84
CA ALA A 873 21.43 28.38 -1.79
C ALA A 873 20.43 27.23 -1.93
N PHE A 874 19.33 27.42 -2.67
CA PHE A 874 18.31 26.40 -2.88
C PHE A 874 18.71 25.43 -4.01
N GLU A 875 19.03 25.94 -5.21
CA GLU A 875 19.50 25.13 -6.33
C GLU A 875 20.20 26.00 -7.39
N VAL A 876 20.89 25.39 -8.38
CA VAL A 876 21.49 26.09 -9.55
C VAL A 876 22.35 27.31 -9.17
N THR A 877 23.18 27.17 -8.13
CA THR A 877 23.95 28.24 -7.48
C THR A 877 24.73 29.13 -8.46
N VAL A 878 25.44 28.52 -9.41
CA VAL A 878 26.36 29.24 -10.31
C VAL A 878 25.60 30.17 -11.25
N ASN A 879 24.48 29.72 -11.82
CA ASN A 879 23.72 30.52 -12.79
C ASN A 879 23.08 31.71 -12.10
N HIS A 880 22.46 31.53 -10.93
CA HIS A 880 21.86 32.65 -10.19
C HIS A 880 22.88 33.72 -9.81
N LEU A 881 24.09 33.34 -9.40
CA LEU A 881 25.14 34.31 -9.07
C LEU A 881 25.70 35.03 -10.30
N LEU A 882 25.83 34.33 -11.43
CA LEU A 882 26.27 34.92 -12.69
C LEU A 882 25.21 35.88 -13.25
N ASP A 883 23.95 35.47 -13.28
CA ASP A 883 22.85 36.31 -13.75
C ASP A 883 22.68 37.55 -12.88
N ALA A 884 22.77 37.40 -11.56
CA ALA A 884 22.77 38.54 -10.64
C ALA A 884 23.95 39.48 -10.90
N ALA A 885 25.14 38.97 -11.20
CA ALA A 885 26.30 39.78 -11.53
C ALA A 885 26.15 40.51 -12.89
N ILE A 886 25.52 39.86 -13.88
CA ILE A 886 25.24 40.45 -15.20
C ILE A 886 24.19 41.56 -15.10
N HIS A 887 23.11 41.33 -14.33
CA HIS A 887 21.99 42.26 -14.20
C HIS A 887 22.18 43.30 -13.08
N GLY A 888 23.21 43.13 -12.24
CA GLY A 888 23.50 44.02 -11.12
C GLY A 888 22.48 43.93 -10.00
N GLU A 889 21.94 42.73 -9.74
CA GLU A 889 20.96 42.50 -8.67
C GLU A 889 21.58 42.72 -7.29
N VAL A 890 20.78 43.23 -6.35
CA VAL A 890 21.18 43.54 -4.98
C VAL A 890 20.31 42.74 -4.03
N ASP A 891 20.93 42.09 -3.04
CA ASP A 891 20.23 41.32 -2.03
C ASP A 891 19.97 42.14 -0.76
N ASP A 892 18.69 42.35 -0.45
CA ASP A 892 18.25 43.16 0.70
C ASP A 892 18.28 42.43 2.05
N LEU A 893 18.57 41.13 2.07
CA LEU A 893 18.69 40.32 3.29
C LEU A 893 17.43 40.36 4.16
N ASN A 894 16.25 40.17 3.57
CA ASN A 894 14.98 40.26 4.27
C ASN A 894 14.43 38.91 4.74
N GLY A 895 14.71 37.84 4.01
CA GLY A 895 14.30 36.48 4.26
C GLY A 895 15.21 35.72 5.23
N VAL A 896 14.84 34.48 5.51
CA VAL A 896 15.49 33.64 6.53
C VAL A 896 16.85 33.14 6.03
N ALA A 897 16.88 32.56 4.82
CA ALA A 897 18.04 31.87 4.29
C ALA A 897 19.25 32.80 4.16
N GLU A 898 19.05 33.96 3.56
CA GLU A 898 20.11 34.93 3.32
C GLU A 898 20.60 35.62 4.61
N ASN A 899 19.73 35.81 5.61
CA ASN A 899 20.16 36.27 6.93
C ASN A 899 21.00 35.21 7.65
N VAL A 900 20.62 33.93 7.56
CA VAL A 900 21.42 32.83 8.13
C VAL A 900 22.78 32.73 7.44
N ILE A 901 22.83 32.78 6.10
CA ILE A 901 24.07 32.72 5.31
C ILE A 901 25.03 33.84 5.72
N VAL A 902 24.52 35.07 5.92
CA VAL A 902 25.34 36.23 6.28
C VAL A 902 25.57 36.34 7.80
N GLY A 903 24.94 35.47 8.61
CA GLY A 903 25.08 35.43 10.07
C GLY A 903 24.31 36.53 10.81
N LYS A 904 23.27 37.09 10.20
CA LYS A 904 22.33 38.02 10.84
C LYS A 904 21.19 37.25 11.53
N PRO A 905 20.64 37.76 12.65
CA PRO A 905 19.42 37.23 13.23
C PRO A 905 18.26 37.30 12.23
N ILE A 906 17.49 36.22 12.10
CA ILE A 906 16.30 36.16 11.25
C ILE A 906 15.17 37.00 11.83
N LYS A 907 14.29 37.55 10.99
CA LYS A 907 13.16 38.41 11.41
C LYS A 907 11.89 37.61 11.75
N LEU A 908 12.05 36.40 12.27
CA LEU A 908 10.95 35.52 12.70
C LEU A 908 11.11 35.14 14.18
N GLY A 909 9.99 34.81 14.83
CA GLY A 909 9.97 34.44 16.24
C GLY A 909 10.53 35.55 17.14
N THR A 910 11.56 35.22 17.94
CA THR A 910 12.19 36.19 18.85
C THR A 910 12.92 37.33 18.13
N GLY A 911 13.25 37.16 16.85
CA GLY A 911 13.93 38.18 16.05
C GLY A 911 13.02 39.31 15.55
N ASP A 912 11.69 39.12 15.59
CA ASP A 912 10.71 40.16 15.26
C ASP A 912 10.40 41.09 16.46
N VAL A 913 10.69 40.62 17.68
CA VAL A 913 10.37 41.35 18.92
C VAL A 913 11.45 42.38 19.25
N ASN A 914 11.10 43.67 19.10
CA ASN A 914 11.95 44.77 19.53
C ASN A 914 11.64 45.20 20.98
N LEU A 915 12.55 44.91 21.91
CA LEU A 915 12.41 45.29 23.32
C LEU A 915 12.99 46.69 23.58
N ARG A 916 12.19 47.55 24.23
CA ARG A 916 12.66 48.83 24.78
C ARG A 916 12.56 48.82 26.30
N MET A 917 13.69 48.99 26.96
CA MET A 917 13.76 49.16 28.42
C MET A 917 14.06 50.62 28.76
N SER A 918 13.17 51.28 29.51
CA SER A 918 13.44 52.61 30.05
C SER A 918 14.26 52.49 31.33
N GLY A 919 15.44 53.11 31.37
CA GLY A 919 16.28 53.14 32.56
C GLY A 919 15.68 54.06 33.62
N ALA A 920 14.87 53.53 34.53
CA ALA A 920 14.37 54.29 35.66
C ALA A 920 15.51 54.57 36.66
N THR A 921 16.13 55.75 36.57
CA THR A 921 16.89 56.33 37.67
C THR A 921 15.90 56.66 38.79
N GLY A 922 15.95 55.86 39.86
CA GLY A 922 15.04 55.97 40.99
C GLY A 922 15.04 57.37 41.60
N THR A 923 13.87 58.00 41.61
CA THR A 923 13.58 59.08 42.57
C THR A 923 12.38 58.66 43.39
N THR A 924 12.62 58.54 44.68
CA THR A 924 11.69 58.18 45.74
C THR A 924 10.62 59.24 45.94
N GLY A 925 9.35 58.80 45.95
CA GLY A 925 8.34 59.21 46.92
C GLY A 925 7.68 60.60 46.78
N GLY A 926 6.38 60.60 46.45
CA GLY A 926 5.46 61.69 46.75
C GLY A 926 4.09 61.49 46.10
N PRO A 927 2.97 61.44 46.85
CA PRO A 927 1.64 61.14 46.32
C PRO A 927 0.88 62.43 45.93
N ALA A 928 0.21 62.43 44.78
CA ALA A 928 -0.81 63.40 44.38
C ALA A 928 -1.54 62.84 43.14
N THR A 929 -2.75 62.30 43.29
CA THR A 929 -4.05 62.97 43.07
C THR A 929 -4.35 63.37 41.62
N ASP A 930 -5.40 62.71 41.12
CA ASP A 930 -6.53 63.27 40.37
C ASP A 930 -6.37 63.60 38.88
N GLY A 931 -7.36 63.11 38.13
CA GLY A 931 -8.06 63.91 37.13
C GLY A 931 -7.43 64.08 35.75
N GLY A 932 -8.07 63.46 34.76
CA GLY A 932 -8.22 64.06 33.44
C GLY A 932 -7.51 63.35 32.31
N THR A 933 -8.28 62.62 31.50
CA THR A 933 -8.14 62.72 30.04
C THR A 933 -8.10 64.20 29.65
N PRO A 934 -7.23 64.60 28.72
CA PRO A 934 -7.74 64.71 27.34
C PRO A 934 -6.69 64.57 26.21
N ARG A 935 -7.21 64.06 25.08
CA ARG A 935 -7.13 64.58 23.70
C ARG A 935 -5.79 65.02 23.06
N GLU A 936 -5.62 64.43 21.87
CA GLU A 936 -5.38 65.07 20.57
C GLU A 936 -4.03 65.73 20.22
N SER A 937 -3.53 65.25 19.07
CA SER A 937 -3.22 66.03 17.86
C SER A 937 -1.80 66.57 17.62
N ALA A 938 -1.40 66.30 16.37
CA ALA A 938 -0.67 67.14 15.42
C ALA A 938 0.82 67.38 15.64
N VAL A 939 1.62 66.89 14.68
CA VAL A 939 2.52 67.65 13.77
C VAL A 939 2.85 66.68 12.60
N GLY A 940 2.68 66.91 11.30
CA GLY A 940 2.48 68.14 10.54
C GLY A 940 3.79 68.68 9.94
N SER A 941 4.23 68.13 8.80
CA SER A 941 4.94 68.81 7.67
C SER A 941 6.08 69.80 7.95
N ALA A 942 7.24 69.61 7.30
CA ALA A 942 7.94 70.70 6.59
C ALA A 942 9.05 70.18 5.66
N ALA A 943 8.92 70.53 4.37
CA ALA A 943 10.01 70.60 3.41
C ALA A 943 10.95 71.79 3.72
N GLY A 944 12.21 71.72 3.28
CA GLY A 944 13.12 72.85 3.26
C GLY A 944 14.51 72.50 2.73
N GLY A 945 14.80 72.86 1.48
CA GLY A 945 16.13 72.79 0.88
C GLY A 945 17.06 73.93 1.33
N GLY A 946 18.35 73.78 1.04
CA GLY A 946 19.36 74.83 1.25
C GLY A 946 20.81 74.36 1.12
N ASP A 947 21.29 74.36 -0.12
CA ASP A 947 22.56 74.90 -0.67
C ASP A 947 23.90 74.91 0.12
N GLY A 948 24.99 74.74 -0.66
CA GLY A 948 26.41 75.00 -0.32
C GLY A 948 27.28 73.72 -0.29
N GLY A 949 28.30 73.49 -1.10
CA GLY A 949 29.16 74.35 -1.92
C GLY A 949 30.64 74.07 -1.57
N ALA A 950 31.47 73.84 -2.60
CA ALA A 950 32.96 73.78 -2.60
C ALA A 950 33.59 72.46 -2.06
N ALA A 951 34.68 71.89 -2.61
CA ALA A 951 35.62 72.30 -3.65
C ALA A 951 36.38 71.05 -4.18
N ASP A 952 36.82 71.17 -5.43
CA ASP A 952 37.94 70.47 -6.10
C ASP A 952 39.23 70.46 -5.24
N PRO A 953 40.14 69.49 -5.46
CA PRO A 953 41.31 69.84 -6.26
C PRO A 953 41.81 68.74 -7.21
N ASP A 954 41.80 69.06 -8.50
CA ASP A 954 42.88 69.09 -9.49
C ASP A 954 44.22 68.35 -9.21
N THR A 955 44.84 67.97 -10.34
CA THR A 955 46.17 67.38 -10.63
C THR A 955 46.15 65.85 -10.77
N GLY A 956 46.35 65.23 -11.94
CA GLY A 956 47.06 65.63 -13.15
C GLY A 956 48.28 64.73 -13.33
N THR A 957 48.32 63.90 -14.37
CA THR A 957 49.47 63.71 -15.29
C THR A 957 49.25 62.51 -16.23
N ASP A 958 49.60 62.76 -17.49
CA ASP A 958 49.65 61.90 -18.66
C ASP A 958 50.56 60.66 -18.51
N GLY A 959 50.34 59.66 -19.38
CA GLY A 959 51.30 58.59 -19.62
C GLY A 959 50.84 57.54 -20.63
N ASP A 960 51.12 57.78 -21.91
CA ASP A 960 51.05 56.85 -23.03
C ASP A 960 51.69 55.48 -22.79
N GLY A 961 51.17 54.43 -23.45
CA GLY A 961 51.81 53.12 -23.51
C GLY A 961 51.07 52.08 -24.36
N ASP A 962 51.10 52.25 -25.67
CA ASP A 962 50.79 51.23 -26.69
C ASP A 962 51.83 50.08 -26.66
N ALA A 963 51.38 48.81 -26.65
CA ALA A 963 52.09 47.67 -27.26
C ALA A 963 51.32 46.34 -27.14
N THR A 964 51.03 45.81 -28.33
CA THR A 964 50.62 44.46 -28.76
C THR A 964 51.34 43.24 -28.14
N ALA A 965 50.61 42.12 -27.94
CA ALA A 965 50.93 40.73 -28.36
C ALA A 965 49.91 39.76 -27.71
N ASP A 966 49.00 39.10 -28.44
CA ASP A 966 49.14 37.88 -29.25
C ASP A 966 49.21 36.56 -28.42
N GLY A 967 48.29 35.61 -28.69
CA GLY A 967 48.47 34.18 -28.41
C GLY A 967 47.71 33.52 -27.23
N ALA A 968 46.46 33.09 -27.49
CA ALA A 968 45.81 31.79 -27.19
C ALA A 968 46.63 30.62 -26.54
N PRO A 969 46.01 29.49 -26.09
CA PRO A 969 44.65 29.26 -25.53
C PRO A 969 44.57 28.15 -24.44
N ILE A 970 43.33 27.84 -24.00
CA ILE A 970 42.79 26.61 -23.36
C ILE A 970 43.41 26.11 -22.04
N GLY A 971 42.55 26.04 -21.03
CA GLY A 971 42.69 25.28 -19.80
C GLY A 971 41.39 25.39 -19.02
#